data_AF-A0A818P4H8-F1
#
_entry.id   AF-A0A818P4H8-F1
#
_cell.length_a   1.000
_cell.length_b   1.000
_cell.length_c   1.000
_cell.angle_alpha   90.00
_cell.angle_beta   90.00
_cell.angle_gamma   90.00
#
_symmetry.space_group_name_H-M   'P 1'
#
loop_
_entity.id
_entity.type
_entity.pdbx_description
1 polymer ?
#
loop_
_entity_poly.entity_id
_entity_poly.type
_entity_poly.pdbx_seq_one_letter_code
_entity_poly.pdbx_strand_id
1 'polypeptide(L)'
;MNRGKPVAFHRSAWEHIENYKHPFPNPCRFTPYHCSLHEQFILGKNSRSLSDEINQHCLNLAHVCGFGRNCTDKDALHWEKYIHVPRSLCSYGNRCKKLLEEDHLNSFTHPNIRDIRFLCKYAEKCHDRRNPKHVAKFRHIITLEDSGIVQYYNLNKNIDFVQNQKDNVEHVSRYVEKEKWERLPSGSVPQEIINWIRTVQPVHRCRPEIFESILLLGHVMSRDYMDQLKNPKFVATSVFQHSQIQQIKYLKGKKCAKDAKDYIEALVAEEFEKPQPVGVTIAGTTKIDTTSGETYKLKSRKKLITSKEVILSNILSKNEMQIIKTKAIEIAQASIKLHSNPAGIGHPPDKELGTNRNVFTILGPHLGHYYGDIFIVFKREILHHPDANFSIQAATSYASGNCFKWRPWLGTDPGSQDARVKLFHSTKLHASIPGYEYATALELIATTNQTLKKKSMNIDLETILDRWLSRDSHQSIEAHLPQLIPLDYIDHIYISQNIFESLNPNTRKFIDVTFNNRITKTSHAVELDDKDTSFGFKPNSKIRQEYQDFVLKDIMDKYGQLDINSISRPIQGTIITIPATDFNDPFVSPLTISQSYQQYKIDHPQISHDATVYIYWQTMNGDMMLTLANEQIDTDEQQPNLRCLICYIAEKPATKDVHYHENVSYLHSGRPFQHEIVIEEQRYATASRSFFIGCNTDDFMTFCLEIQRSTGRVILSHSGPNSIYNHEQICATFSKFDFDLNQLNFVHVSSGAHTVPIRNLIVTFEKHPDLHPTFDKQFNKALASSTDPVLITRQDTTEGSVVVVNIHDSKDTKSPSFFSQVADKVGAVKDKFIGLFPGGAPTVLTPCSDGVNCLMQYSDRAAIHNSTYSHPCRFSELCRDHEPHLTHEPHKVPRCDSDRNCKDLCNPIHRAEYRHTGRPDFLIPCRNQEKCRNRSDDHRIKYSHGELIVKPINSTQERVSPLAQSNRSSRQQTSSDRSERIVCRFGAGCHDSSDRHRKKYSHP
;
A
#
# COMPACT_ATOMS: atom_id res chain seq x y z
N MET A 1 24.53 -17.63 -27.29
CA MET A 1 23.28 -16.84 -27.33
C MET A 1 23.23 -16.02 -26.06
N ASN A 2 23.40 -14.69 -26.17
CA ASN A 2 23.33 -13.77 -25.03
C ASN A 2 21.90 -13.77 -24.48
N ARG A 3 21.74 -14.14 -23.20
CA ARG A 3 20.48 -13.95 -22.48
C ARG A 3 20.18 -12.45 -22.50
N GLY A 4 18.97 -12.07 -22.93
CA GLY A 4 18.56 -10.66 -23.04
C GLY A 4 18.87 -9.89 -21.77
N LYS A 5 19.44 -8.69 -21.91
CA LYS A 5 19.80 -7.86 -20.75
C LYS A 5 18.52 -7.41 -20.04
N PRO A 6 18.45 -7.57 -18.72
CA PRO A 6 17.31 -7.12 -17.95
C PRO A 6 17.19 -5.59 -17.86
N VAL A 7 15.97 -5.04 -17.93
CA VAL A 7 15.70 -3.59 -17.84
C VAL A 7 14.98 -3.28 -16.51
N ALA A 8 15.55 -2.39 -15.70
CA ALA A 8 14.90 -1.83 -14.51
C ALA A 8 14.34 -0.44 -14.87
N PHE A 9 13.03 -0.26 -14.75
CA PHE A 9 12.37 1.01 -15.09
C PHE A 9 12.30 1.93 -13.85
N HIS A 10 12.87 3.12 -13.95
CA HIS A 10 12.72 4.21 -12.96
C HIS A 10 12.02 5.41 -13.61
N ARG A 11 11.40 6.27 -12.75
CA ARG A 11 10.65 7.53 -12.97
C ARG A 11 10.36 7.94 -14.43
N SER A 12 9.06 8.10 -14.72
CA SER A 12 8.46 8.32 -16.05
C SER A 12 8.95 7.30 -17.07
N ALA A 13 8.28 6.15 -17.13
CA ALA A 13 8.63 5.03 -18.01
C ALA A 13 8.89 5.47 -19.46
N TRP A 14 8.14 6.47 -19.94
CA TRP A 14 8.29 7.01 -21.29
C TRP A 14 9.58 7.79 -21.54
N GLU A 15 10.03 8.64 -20.61
CA GLU A 15 11.33 9.33 -20.77
C GLU A 15 12.47 8.31 -20.83
N HIS A 16 12.41 7.23 -20.04
CA HIS A 16 13.42 6.17 -20.11
C HIS A 16 13.34 5.39 -21.44
N ILE A 17 12.14 5.08 -21.92
CA ILE A 17 11.96 4.38 -23.20
C ILE A 17 12.50 5.23 -24.35
N GLU A 18 12.26 6.54 -24.33
CA GLU A 18 12.71 7.45 -25.38
C GLU A 18 14.22 7.73 -25.31
N ASN A 19 14.79 7.83 -24.11
CA ASN A 19 16.19 8.24 -23.92
C ASN A 19 17.20 7.10 -23.92
N TYR A 20 16.76 5.84 -23.79
CA TYR A 20 17.66 4.67 -23.70
C TYR A 20 17.41 3.66 -24.82
N LYS A 21 18.46 2.98 -25.28
CA LYS A 21 18.33 1.89 -26.25
C LYS A 21 17.87 0.61 -25.55
N HIS A 22 16.76 0.07 -26.02
CA HIS A 22 16.18 -1.18 -25.53
C HIS A 22 16.39 -2.32 -26.52
N PRO A 23 16.46 -3.58 -26.03
CA PRO A 23 16.51 -4.76 -26.90
C PRO A 23 15.15 -5.11 -27.54
N PHE A 24 14.11 -4.31 -27.27
CA PHE A 24 12.75 -4.46 -27.77
C PHE A 24 12.25 -3.17 -28.45
N PRO A 25 11.26 -3.25 -29.37
CA PRO A 25 10.59 -2.08 -29.96
C PRO A 25 9.89 -1.21 -28.91
N ASN A 26 9.44 -0.02 -29.30
CA ASN A 26 8.61 0.81 -28.42
C ASN A 26 7.45 -0.01 -27.84
N PRO A 27 7.27 -0.07 -26.52
CA PRO A 27 6.25 -0.93 -25.98
C PRO A 27 4.85 -0.34 -26.20
N CYS A 28 3.87 -1.23 -26.33
CA CYS A 28 2.48 -0.83 -26.42
C CYS A 28 2.06 -0.13 -25.13
N ARG A 29 1.51 1.10 -25.22
CA ARG A 29 1.02 1.83 -24.04
C ARG A 29 0.02 1.02 -23.22
N PHE A 30 -0.78 0.18 -23.87
CA PHE A 30 -1.82 -0.62 -23.22
C PHE A 30 -1.32 -1.95 -22.63
N THR A 31 -0.05 -2.31 -22.79
CA THR A 31 0.51 -3.49 -22.13
C THR A 31 0.68 -3.24 -20.62
N PRO A 32 0.52 -4.24 -19.73
CA PRO A 32 0.11 -5.63 -19.99
C PRO A 32 -1.39 -5.90 -20.12
N TYR A 33 -2.30 -5.05 -19.64
CA TYR A 33 -3.70 -5.45 -19.42
C TYR A 33 -4.76 -4.89 -20.36
N HIS A 34 -4.50 -3.79 -21.05
CA HIS A 34 -5.52 -3.06 -21.83
C HIS A 34 -5.37 -3.23 -23.36
N CYS A 35 -4.46 -4.09 -23.83
CA CYS A 35 -4.19 -4.26 -25.25
C CYS A 35 -5.02 -5.40 -25.87
N SER A 36 -6.23 -5.08 -26.34
CA SER A 36 -7.15 -6.05 -26.95
C SER A 36 -6.60 -6.74 -28.20
N LEU A 37 -5.80 -6.04 -29.02
CA LEU A 37 -5.15 -6.61 -30.21
C LEU A 37 -4.14 -7.70 -29.83
N HIS A 38 -3.41 -7.50 -28.74
CA HIS A 38 -2.43 -8.48 -28.26
C HIS A 38 -3.09 -9.69 -27.61
N GLU A 39 -4.18 -9.48 -26.88
CA GLU A 39 -5.00 -10.56 -26.35
C GLU A 39 -5.54 -11.44 -27.49
N GLN A 40 -6.07 -10.83 -28.56
CA GLN A 40 -6.50 -11.54 -29.76
C GLN A 40 -5.35 -12.29 -30.46
N PHE A 41 -4.17 -11.67 -30.55
CA PHE A 41 -2.97 -12.29 -31.13
C PHE A 41 -2.57 -13.56 -30.37
N ILE A 42 -2.56 -13.55 -29.03
CA ILE A 42 -2.18 -14.72 -28.23
C ILE A 42 -3.27 -15.81 -28.25
N LEU A 43 -4.55 -15.43 -28.30
CA LEU A 43 -5.67 -16.38 -28.30
C LEU A 43 -5.94 -16.97 -29.69
N GLY A 44 -5.48 -16.34 -30.77
CA GLY A 44 -5.62 -16.79 -32.14
C GLY A 44 -4.84 -18.08 -32.41
N LYS A 45 -5.53 -19.23 -32.49
CA LYS A 45 -4.91 -20.55 -32.71
C LYS A 45 -4.31 -20.77 -34.11
N ASN A 46 -4.60 -19.90 -35.08
CA ASN A 46 -4.08 -19.99 -36.46
C ASN A 46 -3.67 -18.59 -36.95
N SER A 47 -2.38 -18.39 -37.22
CA SER A 47 -1.84 -17.12 -37.76
C SER A 47 -2.46 -16.68 -39.09
N ARG A 48 -3.13 -17.60 -39.83
CA ARG A 48 -3.84 -17.33 -41.09
C ARG A 48 -5.21 -16.67 -40.92
N SER A 49 -5.73 -16.52 -39.70
CA SER A 49 -7.05 -15.92 -39.44
C SER A 49 -7.01 -14.59 -38.68
N LEU A 50 -5.82 -14.04 -38.41
CA LEU A 50 -5.65 -12.74 -37.77
C LEU A 50 -5.60 -11.64 -38.83
N SER A 51 -6.20 -10.49 -38.56
CA SER A 51 -6.12 -9.34 -39.48
C SER A 51 -4.69 -8.80 -39.59
N ASP A 52 -4.36 -8.16 -40.72
CA ASP A 52 -3.07 -7.52 -40.92
C ASP A 52 -2.77 -6.47 -39.85
N GLU A 53 -3.81 -5.79 -39.36
CA GLU A 53 -3.72 -4.80 -38.27
C GLU A 53 -3.19 -5.42 -36.96
N ILE A 54 -3.72 -6.58 -36.55
CA ILE A 54 -3.28 -7.27 -35.31
C ILE A 54 -1.82 -7.70 -35.42
N ASN A 55 -1.45 -8.29 -36.55
CA ASN A 55 -0.08 -8.74 -36.81
C ASN A 55 0.88 -7.54 -36.81
N GLN A 56 0.53 -6.46 -37.51
CA GLN A 56 1.36 -5.27 -37.62
C GLN A 56 1.53 -4.57 -36.27
N HIS A 57 0.47 -4.48 -35.46
CA HIS A 57 0.54 -3.97 -34.09
C HIS A 57 1.51 -4.77 -33.22
N CYS A 58 1.37 -6.10 -33.21
CA CYS A 58 2.19 -6.98 -32.36
C CYS A 58 3.65 -7.12 -32.84
N LEU A 59 3.93 -6.82 -34.11
CA LEU A 59 5.30 -6.77 -34.66
C LEU A 59 6.00 -5.44 -34.39
N ASN A 60 5.25 -4.33 -34.40
CA ASN A 60 5.80 -2.99 -34.23
C ASN A 60 5.92 -2.56 -32.77
N LEU A 61 5.06 -3.09 -31.89
CA LEU A 61 5.02 -2.70 -30.49
C LEU A 61 5.36 -3.87 -29.58
N ALA A 62 6.23 -3.63 -28.61
CA ALA A 62 6.58 -4.64 -27.62
C ALA A 62 5.46 -4.85 -26.58
N HIS A 63 5.32 -6.08 -26.09
CA HIS A 63 4.31 -6.44 -25.08
C HIS A 63 4.94 -7.24 -23.95
N VAL A 64 4.36 -7.19 -22.75
CA VAL A 64 4.85 -7.98 -21.61
C VAL A 64 4.62 -9.48 -21.85
N CYS A 65 5.66 -10.29 -21.62
CA CYS A 65 5.56 -11.74 -21.65
C CYS A 65 4.70 -12.24 -20.48
N GLY A 66 3.70 -13.06 -20.80
CA GLY A 66 2.80 -13.62 -19.78
C GLY A 66 3.48 -14.52 -18.74
N PHE A 67 4.69 -15.03 -19.01
CA PHE A 67 5.45 -15.89 -18.10
C PHE A 67 6.63 -15.19 -17.41
N GLY A 68 6.84 -13.89 -17.70
CA GLY A 68 7.91 -13.11 -17.07
C GLY A 68 9.26 -13.82 -17.08
N ARG A 69 9.89 -13.93 -15.91
CA ARG A 69 11.20 -14.60 -15.76
C ARG A 69 11.19 -16.12 -15.97
N ASN A 70 10.02 -16.76 -15.95
CA ASN A 70 9.87 -18.20 -16.18
C ASN A 70 9.55 -18.53 -17.65
N CYS A 71 9.65 -17.55 -18.56
CA CYS A 71 9.49 -17.81 -19.98
C CYS A 71 10.52 -18.82 -20.48
N THR A 72 10.03 -19.93 -21.04
CA THR A 72 10.85 -20.99 -21.64
C THR A 72 10.93 -20.90 -23.17
N ASP A 73 10.21 -19.93 -23.76
CA ASP A 73 10.26 -19.68 -25.21
C ASP A 73 11.68 -19.26 -25.62
N LYS A 74 12.19 -19.87 -26.68
CA LYS A 74 13.52 -19.64 -27.24
C LYS A 74 13.48 -18.99 -28.62
N ASP A 75 12.30 -18.69 -29.14
CA ASP A 75 12.13 -18.06 -30.43
C ASP A 75 12.75 -16.65 -30.44
N ALA A 76 13.54 -16.35 -31.47
CA ALA A 76 14.28 -15.10 -31.55
C ALA A 76 13.33 -13.89 -31.66
N LEU A 77 12.22 -14.04 -32.37
CA LEU A 77 11.23 -12.97 -32.51
C LEU A 77 10.52 -12.72 -31.17
N HIS A 78 10.24 -13.77 -30.39
CA HIS A 78 9.71 -13.60 -29.03
C HIS A 78 10.65 -12.77 -28.14
N TRP A 79 11.95 -13.10 -28.12
CA TRP A 79 12.93 -12.36 -27.32
C TRP A 79 13.17 -10.92 -27.80
N GLU A 80 12.94 -10.64 -29.09
CA GLU A 80 13.01 -9.28 -29.64
C GLU A 80 11.74 -8.48 -29.30
N LYS A 81 10.56 -9.10 -29.30
CA LYS A 81 9.27 -8.38 -29.20
C LYS A 81 8.64 -8.38 -27.82
N TYR A 82 9.11 -9.20 -26.88
CA TYR A 82 8.49 -9.32 -25.56
C TYR A 82 9.35 -8.79 -24.42
N ILE A 83 8.69 -8.21 -23.42
CA ILE A 83 9.29 -7.70 -22.18
C ILE A 83 9.11 -8.74 -21.09
N HIS A 84 10.21 -9.31 -20.60
CA HIS A 84 10.20 -10.29 -19.51
C HIS A 84 10.37 -9.61 -18.16
N VAL A 85 9.30 -9.57 -17.37
CA VAL A 85 9.31 -8.93 -16.05
C VAL A 85 9.85 -9.89 -14.99
N PRO A 86 10.84 -9.47 -14.19
CA PRO A 86 11.44 -10.27 -13.13
C PRO A 86 10.69 -10.13 -11.79
N ARG A 87 9.54 -10.78 -11.66
CA ARG A 87 8.81 -10.84 -10.39
C ARG A 87 9.52 -11.73 -9.35
N SER A 88 9.18 -11.52 -8.07
CA SER A 88 9.70 -12.31 -6.95
C SER A 88 9.22 -13.76 -7.05
N LEU A 89 10.12 -14.73 -6.88
CA LEU A 89 9.75 -16.14 -6.89
C LEU A 89 9.00 -16.52 -5.61
N CYS A 90 7.93 -17.31 -5.73
CA CYS A 90 7.30 -17.91 -4.56
C CYS A 90 8.28 -18.87 -3.88
N SER A 91 8.51 -18.69 -2.57
CA SER A 91 9.39 -19.53 -1.76
C SER A 91 9.01 -21.01 -1.78
N TYR A 92 7.72 -21.33 -2.00
CA TYR A 92 7.21 -22.70 -2.07
C TYR A 92 7.12 -23.26 -3.50
N GLY A 93 7.33 -22.42 -4.53
CA GLY A 93 7.32 -22.83 -5.93
C GLY A 93 6.06 -23.62 -6.34
N ASN A 94 6.26 -24.83 -6.86
CA ASN A 94 5.18 -25.74 -7.28
C ASN A 94 4.40 -26.38 -6.11
N ARG A 95 4.93 -26.30 -4.88
CA ARG A 95 4.28 -26.85 -3.67
C ARG A 95 3.47 -25.80 -2.92
N CYS A 96 3.30 -24.62 -3.50
CA CYS A 96 2.54 -23.55 -2.87
C CYS A 96 1.09 -23.98 -2.68
N LYS A 97 0.54 -23.78 -1.47
CA LYS A 97 -0.86 -24.02 -1.16
C LYS A 97 -1.76 -22.82 -1.47
N LYS A 98 -1.15 -21.65 -1.69
CA LYS A 98 -1.80 -20.35 -1.96
C LYS A 98 -2.10 -20.13 -3.45
N LEU A 99 -2.19 -21.20 -4.25
CA LEU A 99 -2.47 -21.10 -5.69
C LEU A 99 -3.92 -20.69 -6.01
N LEU A 100 -4.78 -20.54 -5.01
CA LEU A 100 -6.14 -20.04 -5.17
C LEU A 100 -6.30 -18.58 -4.69
N GLU A 101 -5.25 -18.01 -4.10
CA GLU A 101 -5.23 -16.64 -3.62
C GLU A 101 -4.77 -15.73 -4.77
N GLU A 102 -5.70 -14.95 -5.33
CA GLU A 102 -5.41 -14.09 -6.50
C GLU A 102 -4.29 -13.08 -6.19
N ASP A 103 -4.28 -12.46 -5.01
CA ASP A 103 -3.24 -11.52 -4.56
C ASP A 103 -1.85 -12.17 -4.50
N HIS A 104 -1.79 -13.43 -4.04
CA HIS A 104 -0.55 -14.20 -4.02
C HIS A 104 -0.03 -14.42 -5.44
N LEU A 105 -0.89 -14.89 -6.34
CA LEU A 105 -0.53 -15.11 -7.74
C LEU A 105 -0.22 -13.82 -8.51
N ASN A 106 -0.73 -12.67 -8.05
CA ASN A 106 -0.43 -11.35 -8.60
C ASN A 106 0.85 -10.73 -8.02
N SER A 107 1.35 -11.25 -6.88
CA SER A 107 2.59 -10.81 -6.22
C SER A 107 3.80 -11.70 -6.53
N PHE A 108 3.64 -13.02 -6.63
CA PHE A 108 4.73 -13.99 -6.85
C PHE A 108 4.69 -14.75 -8.18
N THR A 109 5.87 -15.02 -8.72
CA THR A 109 6.07 -15.93 -9.85
C THR A 109 6.07 -17.38 -9.39
N HIS A 110 5.32 -18.21 -10.11
CA HIS A 110 5.32 -19.66 -9.98
C HIS A 110 5.77 -20.34 -11.28
N PRO A 111 6.36 -21.54 -11.22
CA PRO A 111 6.59 -22.32 -12.43
C PRO A 111 5.25 -22.74 -13.07
N ASN A 112 5.18 -22.69 -14.40
CA ASN A 112 4.01 -23.11 -15.20
C ASN A 112 2.71 -22.32 -14.98
N ILE A 113 2.75 -21.22 -14.25
CA ILE A 113 1.64 -20.28 -14.10
C ILE A 113 2.07 -18.97 -14.76
N ARG A 114 1.15 -18.34 -15.50
CA ARG A 114 1.42 -17.03 -16.09
C ARG A 114 1.49 -15.99 -14.96
N ASP A 115 2.51 -15.14 -14.99
CA ASP A 115 2.57 -13.92 -14.17
C ASP A 115 1.47 -12.94 -14.61
N ILE A 116 1.22 -12.86 -15.93
CA ILE A 116 0.13 -12.08 -16.53
C ILE A 116 -0.93 -13.03 -17.09
N ARG A 117 -1.95 -13.27 -16.27
CA ARG A 117 -3.11 -14.12 -16.56
C ARG A 117 -4.22 -13.32 -17.27
N PHE A 118 -4.97 -13.99 -18.13
CA PHE A 118 -6.12 -13.40 -18.84
C PHE A 118 -7.29 -13.20 -17.88
N LEU A 119 -8.11 -12.17 -18.11
CA LEU A 119 -9.32 -12.01 -17.32
C LEU A 119 -10.31 -13.16 -17.62
N CYS A 120 -10.78 -13.85 -16.59
CA CYS A 120 -11.79 -14.88 -16.76
C CYS A 120 -13.12 -14.27 -17.27
N LYS A 121 -13.63 -14.77 -18.40
CA LYS A 121 -14.93 -14.35 -18.97
C LYS A 121 -16.10 -14.49 -17.99
N TYR A 122 -16.06 -15.49 -17.12
CA TYR A 122 -17.11 -15.77 -16.13
C TYR A 122 -16.87 -15.07 -14.80
N ALA A 123 -15.70 -14.43 -14.61
CA ALA A 123 -15.29 -13.70 -13.42
C ALA A 123 -15.66 -14.43 -12.11
N GLU A 124 -16.46 -13.81 -11.26
CA GLU A 124 -16.89 -14.35 -9.96
C GLU A 124 -17.73 -15.63 -10.08
N LYS A 125 -18.45 -15.81 -11.19
CA LYS A 125 -19.34 -16.96 -11.45
C LYS A 125 -18.61 -18.15 -12.07
N CYS A 126 -17.29 -18.11 -12.16
CA CYS A 126 -16.53 -19.19 -12.76
C CYS A 126 -16.53 -20.45 -11.86
N HIS A 127 -17.00 -21.58 -12.39
CA HIS A 127 -16.98 -22.86 -11.68
C HIS A 127 -15.58 -23.50 -11.63
N ASP A 128 -14.68 -23.09 -12.53
CA ASP A 128 -13.31 -23.59 -12.62
C ASP A 128 -12.31 -22.82 -11.75
N ARG A 129 -12.77 -21.96 -10.83
CA ARG A 129 -11.90 -21.16 -9.93
C ARG A 129 -10.94 -21.99 -9.09
N ARG A 130 -11.29 -23.26 -8.82
CA ARG A 130 -10.45 -24.20 -8.06
C ARG A 130 -9.63 -25.13 -8.95
N ASN A 131 -9.79 -25.07 -10.27
CA ASN A 131 -9.09 -25.92 -11.22
C ASN A 131 -7.68 -25.33 -11.48
N PRO A 132 -6.59 -25.99 -11.09
CA PRO A 132 -5.24 -25.44 -11.23
C PRO A 132 -4.86 -25.11 -12.68
N LYS A 133 -5.36 -25.87 -13.67
CA LYS A 133 -5.10 -25.59 -15.10
C LYS A 133 -5.79 -24.32 -15.57
N HIS A 134 -6.94 -24.01 -15.00
CA HIS A 134 -7.69 -22.79 -15.29
C HIS A 134 -7.01 -21.60 -14.62
N VAL A 135 -6.72 -21.69 -13.32
CA VAL A 135 -6.04 -20.64 -12.55
C VAL A 135 -4.65 -20.30 -13.10
N ALA A 136 -3.94 -21.27 -13.68
CA ALA A 136 -2.66 -21.03 -14.34
C ALA A 136 -2.73 -20.07 -15.55
N LYS A 137 -3.92 -19.92 -16.16
CA LYS A 137 -4.14 -19.13 -17.37
C LYS A 137 -5.02 -17.91 -17.14
N PHE A 138 -6.03 -18.05 -16.29
CA PHE A 138 -7.07 -17.06 -16.07
C PHE A 138 -7.01 -16.53 -14.64
N ARG A 139 -7.15 -15.22 -14.51
CA ARG A 139 -7.39 -14.54 -13.24
C ARG A 139 -8.88 -14.35 -13.03
N HIS A 140 -9.29 -14.32 -11.78
CA HIS A 140 -10.63 -13.93 -11.39
C HIS A 140 -10.60 -12.55 -10.75
N ILE A 141 -11.70 -11.82 -10.89
CA ILE A 141 -11.89 -10.59 -10.11
C ILE A 141 -11.86 -10.99 -8.64
N ILE A 142 -11.11 -10.23 -7.82
CA ILE A 142 -11.07 -10.43 -6.38
C ILE A 142 -12.51 -10.33 -5.87
N THR A 143 -13.01 -11.43 -5.34
CA THR A 143 -14.28 -11.43 -4.64
C THR A 143 -13.98 -10.82 -3.29
N LEU A 144 -14.44 -9.59 -3.07
CA LEU A 144 -14.21 -8.87 -1.83
C LEU A 144 -15.05 -9.52 -0.72
N GLU A 145 -14.53 -10.58 -0.12
CA GLU A 145 -15.12 -11.18 1.09
C GLU A 145 -15.10 -10.20 2.28
N ASP A 146 -14.46 -9.02 2.13
CA ASP A 146 -14.32 -7.92 3.10
C ASP A 146 -14.94 -6.58 2.61
N SER A 147 -15.91 -6.62 1.68
CA SER A 147 -16.51 -5.40 1.08
C SER A 147 -17.68 -4.81 1.87
N GLY A 148 -18.09 -5.43 2.97
CA GLY A 148 -19.13 -4.93 3.84
C GLY A 148 -18.84 -3.50 4.22
N ILE A 149 -19.82 -2.63 3.96
CA ILE A 149 -19.74 -1.24 4.39
C ILE A 149 -19.97 -1.25 5.90
N VAL A 150 -18.90 -1.01 6.64
CA VAL A 150 -18.96 -0.71 8.06
C VAL A 150 -19.27 0.78 8.16
N GLN A 151 -20.42 1.12 8.73
CA GLN A 151 -20.80 2.51 8.88
C GLN A 151 -19.83 3.23 9.82
N TYR A 152 -19.36 4.40 9.40
CA TYR A 152 -18.48 5.26 10.17
C TYR A 152 -19.26 6.30 10.96
N TYR A 153 -18.88 6.46 12.22
CA TYR A 153 -19.50 7.36 13.19
C TYR A 153 -18.49 8.25 13.92
N ASN A 154 -17.21 8.19 13.54
CA ASN A 154 -16.13 8.97 14.14
C ASN A 154 -16.08 8.82 15.68
N LEU A 155 -16.19 7.57 16.15
CA LEU A 155 -16.28 7.22 17.58
C LEU A 155 -15.01 7.56 18.36
N ASN A 156 -13.88 7.66 17.65
CA ASN A 156 -12.57 7.98 18.22
C ASN A 156 -12.17 9.45 18.02
N LYS A 157 -13.12 10.36 17.72
CA LYS A 157 -12.86 11.80 17.60
C LYS A 157 -12.07 12.29 18.82
N ASN A 158 -11.00 13.05 18.57
CA ASN A 158 -10.10 13.63 19.59
C ASN A 158 -9.20 12.65 20.38
N ILE A 159 -9.09 11.39 19.98
CA ILE A 159 -8.14 10.46 20.62
C ILE A 159 -6.79 10.53 19.91
N ASP A 160 -5.72 10.80 20.68
CA ASP A 160 -4.35 10.73 20.18
C ASP A 160 -3.73 9.35 20.49
N PHE A 161 -3.91 8.41 19.57
CA PHE A 161 -3.41 7.06 19.76
C PHE A 161 -1.87 6.96 19.79
N VAL A 162 -1.16 7.86 19.11
CA VAL A 162 0.31 7.89 19.12
C VAL A 162 0.81 8.31 20.50
N GLN A 163 0.22 9.37 21.05
CA GLN A 163 0.54 9.84 22.39
C GLN A 163 0.15 8.79 23.45
N ASN A 164 -1.03 8.17 23.34
CA ASN A 164 -1.44 7.07 24.22
C ASN A 164 -0.44 5.90 24.20
N GLN A 165 0.01 5.49 23.01
CA GLN A 165 0.99 4.42 22.85
C GLN A 165 2.30 4.75 23.55
N LYS A 166 2.80 5.98 23.35
CA LYS A 166 4.01 6.49 24.00
C LYS A 166 3.86 6.51 25.52
N ASP A 167 2.77 7.07 26.03
CA ASP A 167 2.52 7.18 27.46
C ASP A 167 2.39 5.81 28.12
N ASN A 168 1.68 4.86 27.51
CA ASN A 168 1.60 3.48 27.99
C ASN A 168 3.00 2.84 28.12
N VAL A 169 3.86 3.00 27.09
CA VAL A 169 5.23 2.48 27.11
C VAL A 169 6.08 3.15 28.18
N GLU A 170 5.98 4.47 28.33
CA GLU A 170 6.73 5.23 29.34
C GLU A 170 6.26 4.90 30.76
N HIS A 171 4.95 4.73 31.00
CA HIS A 171 4.42 4.34 32.30
C HIS A 171 4.98 3.00 32.76
N VAL A 172 4.94 1.98 31.90
CA VAL A 172 5.52 0.67 32.20
C VAL A 172 7.02 0.79 32.46
N SER A 173 7.76 1.46 31.57
CA SER A 173 9.22 1.63 31.71
C SER A 173 9.61 2.30 33.04
N ARG A 174 8.96 3.43 33.39
CA ARG A 174 9.22 4.14 34.65
C ARG A 174 8.91 3.28 35.87
N TYR A 175 7.85 2.49 35.81
CA TYR A 175 7.47 1.59 36.91
C TYR A 175 8.46 0.43 37.08
N VAL A 176 8.88 -0.20 35.99
CA VAL A 176 9.92 -1.25 35.95
C VAL A 176 11.21 -0.74 36.60
N GLU A 177 11.62 0.48 36.28
CA GLU A 177 12.80 1.12 36.86
C GLU A 177 12.64 1.40 38.36
N LYS A 178 11.51 2.00 38.76
CA LYS A 178 11.20 2.31 40.15
C LYS A 178 11.17 1.06 41.04
N GLU A 179 10.52 0.00 40.56
CA GLU A 179 10.37 -1.26 41.29
C GLU A 179 11.57 -2.20 41.15
N LYS A 180 12.61 -1.77 40.41
CA LYS A 180 13.86 -2.51 40.16
C LYS A 180 13.60 -3.90 39.58
N TRP A 181 12.67 -4.01 38.64
CA TRP A 181 12.44 -5.26 37.93
C TRP A 181 13.63 -5.56 37.00
N GLU A 182 13.92 -6.84 36.81
CA GLU A 182 14.88 -7.26 35.78
C GLU A 182 14.38 -6.80 34.41
N ARG A 183 15.28 -6.17 33.63
CA ARG A 183 14.97 -5.63 32.30
C ARG A 183 14.96 -6.73 31.25
N LEU A 184 14.36 -6.44 30.09
CA LEU A 184 14.42 -7.32 28.93
C LEU A 184 15.88 -7.58 28.52
N PRO A 185 16.32 -8.84 28.34
CA PRO A 185 17.72 -9.17 28.02
C PRO A 185 18.25 -8.46 26.76
N SER A 186 17.41 -8.32 25.73
CA SER A 186 17.74 -7.66 24.47
C SER A 186 17.48 -6.14 24.47
N GLY A 187 16.89 -5.60 25.54
CA GLY A 187 16.38 -4.23 25.57
C GLY A 187 15.10 -4.00 24.74
N SER A 188 14.55 -5.03 24.09
CA SER A 188 13.35 -4.96 23.26
C SER A 188 12.39 -6.12 23.54
N VAL A 189 11.12 -5.96 23.18
CA VAL A 189 10.13 -7.05 23.26
C VAL A 189 10.53 -8.18 22.30
N PRO A 190 10.40 -9.46 22.69
CA PRO A 190 10.58 -10.61 21.79
C PRO A 190 9.69 -10.56 20.54
N GLN A 191 10.26 -10.85 19.37
CA GLN A 191 9.54 -10.78 18.09
C GLN A 191 8.38 -11.78 17.99
N GLU A 192 8.48 -12.93 18.66
CA GLU A 192 7.41 -13.94 18.72
C GLU A 192 6.13 -13.37 19.35
N ILE A 193 6.25 -12.55 20.40
CA ILE A 193 5.10 -11.92 21.09
C ILE A 193 4.49 -10.86 20.16
N ILE A 194 5.32 -10.07 19.49
CA ILE A 194 4.87 -9.07 18.51
C ILE A 194 4.12 -9.75 17.37
N ASN A 195 4.65 -10.84 16.81
CA ASN A 195 4.03 -11.58 15.73
C ASN A 195 2.71 -12.20 16.16
N TRP A 196 2.65 -12.78 17.36
CA TRP A 196 1.40 -13.33 17.88
C TRP A 196 0.34 -12.23 18.12
N ILE A 197 0.71 -11.04 18.59
CA ILE A 197 -0.24 -9.91 18.68
C ILE A 197 -0.78 -9.53 17.29
N ARG A 198 -0.03 -9.77 16.22
CA ARG A 198 -0.48 -9.58 14.83
C ARG A 198 -1.44 -10.67 14.33
N THR A 199 -1.60 -11.79 15.04
CA THR A 199 -2.49 -12.88 14.64
C THR A 199 -3.80 -12.96 15.42
N VAL A 200 -3.84 -12.46 16.67
CA VAL A 200 -5.06 -12.53 17.50
C VAL A 200 -6.28 -11.87 16.84
N GLN A 201 -7.46 -12.46 17.00
CA GLN A 201 -8.70 -11.96 16.39
C GLN A 201 -9.71 -11.53 17.47
N PRO A 202 -10.59 -10.55 17.17
CA PRO A 202 -11.69 -10.23 18.08
C PRO A 202 -12.68 -11.40 18.18
N VAL A 203 -13.01 -11.80 19.40
CA VAL A 203 -13.95 -12.88 19.71
C VAL A 203 -15.10 -12.32 20.54
N HIS A 204 -16.31 -12.47 20.03
CA HIS A 204 -17.55 -12.14 20.71
C HIS A 204 -18.26 -13.39 21.18
N ARG A 205 -18.95 -13.30 22.32
CA ARG A 205 -19.82 -14.37 22.82
C ARG A 205 -21.24 -13.85 22.96
N CYS A 206 -22.20 -14.67 22.56
CA CYS A 206 -23.61 -14.31 22.66
C CYS A 206 -24.50 -15.53 22.93
N ARG A 207 -25.74 -15.24 23.35
CA ARG A 207 -26.81 -16.23 23.55
C ARG A 207 -27.56 -16.50 22.24
N PRO A 208 -28.27 -17.64 22.13
CA PRO A 208 -28.99 -18.02 20.91
C PRO A 208 -29.94 -16.94 20.39
N GLU A 209 -30.68 -16.28 21.27
CA GLU A 209 -31.68 -15.27 20.86
C GLU A 209 -31.03 -14.02 20.26
N ILE A 210 -29.84 -13.65 20.76
CA ILE A 210 -29.05 -12.54 20.24
C ILE A 210 -28.44 -12.93 18.90
N PHE A 211 -27.93 -14.16 18.79
CA PHE A 211 -27.39 -14.66 17.53
C PHE A 211 -28.45 -14.72 16.42
N GLU A 212 -29.67 -15.20 16.71
CA GLU A 212 -30.78 -15.13 15.76
C GLU A 212 -31.07 -13.71 15.29
N SER A 213 -31.02 -12.75 16.22
CA SER A 213 -31.28 -11.35 15.92
C SER A 213 -30.19 -10.74 15.06
N ILE A 214 -28.91 -11.05 15.32
CA ILE A 214 -27.76 -10.66 14.49
C ILE A 214 -27.96 -11.14 13.05
N LEU A 215 -28.35 -12.41 12.88
CA LEU A 215 -28.55 -13.01 11.55
C LEU A 215 -29.75 -12.39 10.82
N LEU A 216 -30.82 -12.09 11.54
CA LEU A 216 -32.03 -11.53 10.96
C LEU A 216 -31.87 -10.06 10.55
N LEU A 217 -31.15 -9.28 11.36
CA LEU A 217 -30.84 -7.87 11.08
C LEU A 217 -29.70 -7.72 10.08
N GLY A 218 -28.84 -8.74 9.94
CA GLY A 218 -27.74 -8.78 8.98
C GLY A 218 -26.47 -8.09 9.47
N HIS A 219 -26.34 -7.86 10.78
CA HIS A 219 -25.19 -7.20 11.39
C HIS A 219 -25.12 -7.46 12.90
N VAL A 220 -23.89 -7.43 13.43
CA VAL A 220 -23.61 -7.30 14.86
C VAL A 220 -23.67 -5.80 15.22
N MET A 221 -24.24 -5.48 16.37
CA MET A 221 -24.58 -4.11 16.74
C MET A 221 -24.18 -3.77 18.17
N SER A 222 -23.79 -2.51 18.38
CA SER A 222 -23.57 -1.95 19.71
C SER A 222 -24.86 -1.85 20.52
N ARG A 223 -24.73 -1.62 21.83
CA ARG A 223 -25.88 -1.36 22.69
C ARG A 223 -26.64 -0.10 22.31
N ASP A 224 -25.93 0.97 21.98
CA ASP A 224 -26.54 2.23 21.58
C ASP A 224 -27.43 2.04 20.34
N TYR A 225 -26.94 1.30 19.35
CA TYR A 225 -27.71 0.96 18.16
C TYR A 225 -28.95 0.13 18.50
N MET A 226 -28.82 -0.87 19.39
CA MET A 226 -29.97 -1.64 19.88
C MET A 226 -31.02 -0.78 20.57
N ASP A 227 -30.60 0.24 21.34
CA ASP A 227 -31.51 1.17 22.00
C ASP A 227 -32.23 2.06 20.96
N GLN A 228 -31.58 2.43 19.84
CA GLN A 228 -32.21 3.18 18.75
C GLN A 228 -33.29 2.38 18.01
N LEU A 229 -33.18 1.04 17.96
CA LEU A 229 -34.21 0.18 17.37
C LEU A 229 -35.59 0.33 18.06
N LYS A 230 -35.69 0.96 19.24
CA LYS A 230 -36.98 1.28 19.90
C LYS A 230 -37.83 2.24 19.10
N ASN A 231 -37.21 3.00 18.19
CA ASN A 231 -37.88 3.95 17.33
C ASN A 231 -38.28 3.28 15.99
N PRO A 232 -39.59 3.18 15.67
CA PRO A 232 -40.07 2.59 14.42
C PRO A 232 -39.46 3.23 13.16
N LYS A 233 -39.19 4.54 13.17
CA LYS A 233 -38.55 5.23 12.04
C LYS A 233 -37.10 4.80 11.84
N PHE A 234 -36.40 4.55 12.95
CA PHE A 234 -35.03 4.04 12.89
C PHE A 234 -35.02 2.61 12.35
N VAL A 235 -35.92 1.74 12.84
CA VAL A 235 -36.08 0.38 12.32
C VAL A 235 -36.39 0.37 10.82
N ALA A 236 -37.26 1.26 10.34
CA ALA A 236 -37.52 1.39 8.91
C ALA A 236 -36.26 1.76 8.11
N THR A 237 -35.38 2.57 8.69
CA THR A 237 -34.06 2.89 8.10
C THR A 237 -33.16 1.66 8.08
N SER A 238 -33.10 0.88 9.16
CA SER A 238 -32.36 -0.40 9.21
C SER A 238 -32.88 -1.42 8.19
N VAL A 239 -34.20 -1.52 7.99
CA VAL A 239 -34.81 -2.36 6.94
C VAL A 239 -34.33 -1.91 5.56
N PHE A 240 -34.34 -0.59 5.31
CA PHE A 240 -33.90 -0.05 4.03
C PHE A 240 -32.41 -0.33 3.75
N GLN A 241 -31.60 -0.45 4.79
CA GLN A 241 -30.18 -0.79 4.72
C GLN A 241 -29.91 -2.31 4.61
N HIS A 242 -30.92 -3.17 4.77
CA HIS A 242 -30.73 -4.61 4.70
C HIS A 242 -30.27 -5.06 3.30
N SER A 243 -29.31 -5.98 3.24
CA SER A 243 -28.63 -6.38 1.98
C SER A 243 -29.59 -6.83 0.87
N GLN A 244 -30.63 -7.59 1.20
CA GLN A 244 -31.65 -8.03 0.23
C GLN A 244 -32.50 -6.88 -0.33
N ILE A 245 -32.68 -5.80 0.44
CA ILE A 245 -33.42 -4.60 0.00
C ILE A 245 -32.52 -3.74 -0.89
N GLN A 246 -31.26 -3.57 -0.50
CA GLN A 246 -30.27 -2.83 -1.31
C GLN A 246 -29.99 -3.47 -2.68
N GLN A 247 -30.23 -4.77 -2.85
CA GLN A 247 -30.13 -5.46 -4.15
C GLN A 247 -31.23 -5.08 -5.15
N ILE A 248 -32.32 -4.43 -4.71
CA ILE A 248 -33.43 -4.04 -5.57
C ILE A 248 -33.03 -2.81 -6.39
N LYS A 249 -32.71 -3.03 -7.67
CA LYS A 249 -32.11 -2.01 -8.57
C LYS A 249 -32.90 -0.70 -8.64
N TYR A 250 -34.24 -0.76 -8.65
CA TYR A 250 -35.10 0.42 -8.76
C TYR A 250 -35.09 1.33 -7.53
N LEU A 251 -34.70 0.81 -6.36
CA LEU A 251 -34.55 1.61 -5.13
C LEU A 251 -33.35 2.56 -5.18
N LYS A 252 -32.51 2.49 -6.23
CA LYS A 252 -31.44 3.48 -6.48
C LYS A 252 -31.97 4.82 -7.00
N GLY A 253 -33.22 4.89 -7.48
CA GLY A 253 -33.84 6.14 -7.94
C GLY A 253 -34.51 6.91 -6.79
N LYS A 254 -34.22 8.21 -6.65
CA LYS A 254 -34.71 9.08 -5.54
C LYS A 254 -36.22 8.96 -5.26
N LYS A 255 -37.05 8.87 -6.31
CA LYS A 255 -38.52 8.79 -6.16
C LYS A 255 -39.00 7.43 -5.65
N CYS A 256 -38.55 6.34 -6.30
CA CYS A 256 -38.94 4.98 -5.90
C CYS A 256 -38.40 4.64 -4.50
N ALA A 257 -37.17 5.07 -4.19
CA ALA A 257 -36.58 4.96 -2.86
C ALA A 257 -37.46 5.61 -1.77
N LYS A 258 -37.97 6.81 -2.04
CA LYS A 258 -38.86 7.54 -1.13
C LYS A 258 -40.18 6.79 -0.92
N ASP A 259 -40.83 6.35 -2.00
CA ASP A 259 -42.09 5.60 -1.90
C ASP A 259 -41.92 4.26 -1.17
N ALA A 260 -40.80 3.57 -1.39
CA ALA A 260 -40.46 2.34 -0.66
C ALA A 260 -40.18 2.61 0.82
N LYS A 261 -39.47 3.70 1.14
CA LYS A 261 -39.23 4.12 2.53
C LYS A 261 -40.54 4.43 3.24
N ASP A 262 -41.44 5.19 2.63
CA ASP A 262 -42.78 5.49 3.19
C ASP A 262 -43.58 4.19 3.44
N TYR A 263 -43.51 3.23 2.51
CA TYR A 263 -44.17 1.93 2.63
C TYR A 263 -43.62 1.11 3.80
N ILE A 264 -42.29 1.03 3.90
CA ILE A 264 -41.59 0.33 4.98
C ILE A 264 -41.89 0.99 6.33
N GLU A 265 -41.81 2.31 6.43
CA GLU A 265 -42.15 3.06 7.66
C GLU A 265 -43.57 2.75 8.12
N ALA A 266 -44.53 2.68 7.19
CA ALA A 266 -45.91 2.35 7.50
C ALA A 266 -46.08 0.89 7.98
N LEU A 267 -45.41 -0.07 7.35
CA LEU A 267 -45.43 -1.48 7.78
C LEU A 267 -44.80 -1.68 9.16
N VAL A 268 -43.63 -1.08 9.39
CA VAL A 268 -42.92 -1.16 10.67
C VAL A 268 -43.77 -0.53 11.79
N ALA A 269 -44.35 0.65 11.54
CA ALA A 269 -45.24 1.27 12.51
C ALA A 269 -46.49 0.41 12.82
N GLU A 270 -47.04 -0.29 11.83
CA GLU A 270 -48.16 -1.23 12.05
C GLU A 270 -47.75 -2.40 12.96
N GLU A 271 -46.55 -2.97 12.81
CA GLU A 271 -46.06 -4.04 13.70
C GLU A 271 -45.83 -3.56 15.15
N PHE A 272 -45.28 -2.35 15.33
CA PHE A 272 -45.03 -1.78 16.66
C PHE A 272 -46.32 -1.45 17.44
N GLU A 273 -47.42 -1.20 16.74
CA GLU A 273 -48.73 -0.91 17.33
C GLU A 273 -49.55 -2.17 17.67
N LYS A 274 -49.12 -3.37 17.24
CA LYS A 274 -49.80 -4.62 17.60
C LYS A 274 -49.72 -4.88 19.11
N PRO A 275 -50.77 -5.50 19.71
CA PRO A 275 -50.74 -5.89 21.12
C PRO A 275 -49.54 -6.78 21.42
N GLN A 276 -48.66 -6.34 22.31
CA GLN A 276 -47.47 -7.08 22.71
C GLN A 276 -47.80 -8.05 23.86
N PRO A 277 -47.09 -9.19 23.97
CA PRO A 277 -47.21 -10.06 25.14
C PRO A 277 -46.85 -9.32 26.44
N VAL A 278 -47.50 -9.71 27.54
CA VAL A 278 -47.44 -9.05 28.85
C VAL A 278 -45.99 -8.89 29.33
N GLY A 279 -45.56 -7.65 29.64
CA GLY A 279 -44.23 -7.35 30.22
C GLY A 279 -43.33 -6.40 29.40
N VAL A 280 -43.74 -5.99 28.19
CA VAL A 280 -42.95 -5.09 27.32
C VAL A 280 -43.33 -3.62 27.56
N THR A 281 -42.40 -2.80 28.06
CA THR A 281 -42.59 -1.33 28.16
C THR A 281 -41.89 -0.65 26.98
N ILE A 282 -42.65 -0.10 26.03
CA ILE A 282 -42.12 0.64 24.89
C ILE A 282 -42.08 2.13 25.25
N ALA A 283 -40.91 2.78 25.12
CA ALA A 283 -40.83 4.23 25.25
C ALA A 283 -41.53 4.86 24.03
N GLY A 284 -42.70 5.45 24.23
CA GLY A 284 -43.49 6.12 23.19
C GLY A 284 -44.89 5.56 22.96
N THR A 285 -45.27 4.43 23.59
CA THR A 285 -46.69 4.05 23.69
C THR A 285 -47.29 4.75 24.90
N THR A 286 -48.02 5.83 24.65
CA THR A 286 -49.07 6.28 25.58
C THR A 286 -49.89 5.05 25.99
N LYS A 287 -50.15 4.91 27.30
CA LYS A 287 -51.08 3.90 27.84
C LYS A 287 -52.32 3.87 26.95
N ILE A 288 -52.75 2.67 26.56
CA ILE A 288 -53.94 2.44 25.73
C ILE A 288 -55.14 3.00 26.48
N ASP A 289 -55.53 4.24 26.15
CA ASP A 289 -56.80 4.85 26.53
C ASP A 289 -57.62 4.95 25.24
N THR A 290 -58.60 4.06 25.12
CA THR A 290 -59.47 3.92 23.96
C THR A 290 -60.21 5.23 23.65
N THR A 291 -59.68 6.03 22.74
CA THR A 291 -60.33 7.23 22.20
C THR A 291 -60.30 7.25 20.66
N SER A 292 -61.30 7.92 20.08
CA SER A 292 -61.64 7.95 18.64
C SER A 292 -60.53 8.43 17.68
N GLY A 293 -59.46 9.05 18.19
CA GLY A 293 -58.31 9.52 17.40
C GLY A 293 -57.37 8.39 16.91
N GLU A 294 -57.28 7.27 17.62
CA GLU A 294 -56.37 6.17 17.25
C GLU A 294 -56.93 5.29 16.12
N THR A 295 -58.26 5.12 16.07
CA THR A 295 -58.93 4.42 14.97
C THR A 295 -58.75 5.16 13.63
N TYR A 296 -58.69 6.50 13.66
CA TYR A 296 -58.42 7.32 12.48
C TYR A 296 -56.96 7.17 12.01
N LYS A 297 -55.99 7.17 12.94
CA LYS A 297 -54.57 6.93 12.63
C LYS A 297 -54.35 5.56 11.99
N LEU A 298 -54.94 4.50 12.55
CA LEU A 298 -54.83 3.14 11.99
C LEU A 298 -55.47 3.00 10.59
N LYS A 299 -56.66 3.59 10.38
CA LYS A 299 -57.32 3.63 9.06
C LYS A 299 -56.51 4.43 8.03
N SER A 300 -55.94 5.57 8.44
CA SER A 300 -55.09 6.39 7.57
C SER A 300 -53.80 5.66 7.16
N ARG A 301 -53.21 4.88 8.07
CA ARG A 301 -52.00 4.11 7.79
C ARG A 301 -52.25 2.91 6.88
N LYS A 302 -53.33 2.14 7.10
CA LYS A 302 -53.72 1.07 6.16
C LYS A 302 -53.95 1.61 4.75
N LYS A 303 -54.59 2.78 4.63
CA LYS A 303 -54.74 3.48 3.34
C LYS A 303 -53.38 3.86 2.72
N LEU A 304 -52.42 4.32 3.53
CA LEU A 304 -51.06 4.62 3.08
C LEU A 304 -50.32 3.37 2.59
N ILE A 305 -50.37 2.27 3.34
CA ILE A 305 -49.78 0.96 2.96
C ILE A 305 -50.35 0.53 1.61
N THR A 306 -51.67 0.47 1.46
CA THR A 306 -52.31 0.07 0.20
C THR A 306 -51.95 1.02 -0.95
N SER A 307 -51.96 2.34 -0.71
CA SER A 307 -51.62 3.33 -1.73
C SER A 307 -50.18 3.18 -2.23
N LYS A 308 -49.21 2.98 -1.32
CA LYS A 308 -47.80 2.82 -1.69
C LYS A 308 -47.52 1.44 -2.29
N GLU A 309 -48.19 0.39 -1.81
CA GLU A 309 -48.10 -0.97 -2.38
C GLU A 309 -48.54 -0.97 -3.85
N VAL A 310 -49.62 -0.26 -4.21
CA VAL A 310 -50.06 -0.11 -5.61
C VAL A 310 -49.04 0.62 -6.46
N ILE A 311 -48.48 1.74 -5.97
CA ILE A 311 -47.45 2.50 -6.70
C ILE A 311 -46.21 1.64 -6.94
N LEU A 312 -45.72 0.97 -5.90
CA LEU A 312 -44.51 0.16 -5.96
C LEU A 312 -44.71 -1.10 -6.79
N SER A 313 -45.89 -1.73 -6.75
CA SER A 313 -46.19 -2.92 -7.56
C SER A 313 -46.24 -2.65 -9.07
N ASN A 314 -46.38 -1.39 -9.48
CA ASN A 314 -46.26 -0.99 -10.89
C ASN A 314 -44.79 -0.87 -11.36
N ILE A 315 -43.83 -0.83 -10.42
CA ILE A 315 -42.40 -0.58 -10.69
C ILE A 315 -41.57 -1.84 -10.36
N LEU A 316 -41.88 -2.50 -9.25
CA LEU A 316 -41.15 -3.63 -8.70
C LEU A 316 -41.83 -4.96 -9.08
N SER A 317 -41.04 -6.03 -9.20
CA SER A 317 -41.58 -7.37 -9.37
C SER A 317 -42.31 -7.86 -8.11
N LYS A 318 -43.22 -8.82 -8.27
CA LYS A 318 -43.93 -9.46 -7.14
C LYS A 318 -42.96 -10.01 -6.08
N ASN A 319 -41.82 -10.56 -6.51
CA ASN A 319 -40.81 -11.10 -5.60
C ASN A 319 -40.12 -9.98 -4.80
N GLU A 320 -39.71 -8.89 -5.45
CA GLU A 320 -39.09 -7.74 -4.77
C GLU A 320 -40.05 -7.09 -3.78
N MET A 321 -41.33 -6.93 -4.15
CA MET A 321 -42.36 -6.44 -3.23
C MET A 321 -42.53 -7.35 -2.01
N GLN A 322 -42.54 -8.67 -2.22
CA GLN A 322 -42.64 -9.63 -1.13
C GLN A 322 -41.41 -9.58 -0.22
N ILE A 323 -40.21 -9.41 -0.77
CA ILE A 323 -38.97 -9.24 0.01
C ILE A 323 -39.06 -8.00 0.90
N ILE A 324 -39.48 -6.85 0.36
CA ILE A 324 -39.65 -5.60 1.13
C ILE A 324 -40.63 -5.83 2.29
N LYS A 325 -41.81 -6.38 2.00
CA LYS A 325 -42.86 -6.60 3.00
C LYS A 325 -42.42 -7.59 4.08
N THR A 326 -41.88 -8.74 3.69
CA THR A 326 -41.40 -9.77 4.62
C THR A 326 -40.30 -9.22 5.51
N LYS A 327 -39.30 -8.52 4.94
CA LYS A 327 -38.17 -8.00 5.73
C LYS A 327 -38.58 -6.86 6.66
N ALA A 328 -39.48 -5.98 6.24
CA ALA A 328 -40.02 -4.95 7.12
C ALA A 328 -40.70 -5.55 8.36
N ILE A 329 -41.51 -6.59 8.18
CA ILE A 329 -42.22 -7.27 9.27
C ILE A 329 -41.23 -8.04 10.16
N GLU A 330 -40.37 -8.86 9.58
CA GLU A 330 -39.41 -9.69 10.34
C GLU A 330 -38.45 -8.83 11.17
N ILE A 331 -37.88 -7.77 10.59
CA ILE A 331 -36.95 -6.87 11.28
C ILE A 331 -37.67 -6.06 12.36
N ALA A 332 -38.93 -5.63 12.13
CA ALA A 332 -39.72 -4.98 13.17
C ALA A 332 -39.96 -5.91 14.37
N GLN A 333 -40.38 -7.14 14.11
CA GLN A 333 -40.59 -8.15 15.16
C GLN A 333 -39.30 -8.50 15.90
N ALA A 334 -38.19 -8.62 15.18
CA ALA A 334 -36.86 -8.82 15.77
C ALA A 334 -36.46 -7.66 16.69
N SER A 335 -36.68 -6.43 16.23
CA SER A 335 -36.38 -5.21 16.99
C SER A 335 -37.19 -5.17 18.30
N ILE A 336 -38.49 -5.46 18.23
CA ILE A 336 -39.38 -5.53 19.40
C ILE A 336 -38.89 -6.63 20.37
N LYS A 337 -38.57 -7.83 19.85
CA LYS A 337 -38.04 -8.95 20.66
C LYS A 337 -36.74 -8.56 21.37
N LEU A 338 -35.81 -7.90 20.68
CA LEU A 338 -34.55 -7.43 21.25
C LEU A 338 -34.76 -6.44 22.41
N HIS A 339 -35.75 -5.54 22.34
CA HIS A 339 -36.02 -4.63 23.46
C HIS A 339 -36.62 -5.33 24.66
N SER A 340 -37.45 -6.34 24.42
CA SER A 340 -38.09 -7.11 25.49
C SER A 340 -37.12 -8.01 26.27
N ASN A 341 -35.96 -8.31 25.68
CA ASN A 341 -34.90 -9.10 26.30
C ASN A 341 -33.53 -8.40 26.12
N PRO A 342 -33.28 -7.30 26.87
CA PRO A 342 -32.03 -6.56 26.73
C PRO A 342 -30.86 -7.41 27.25
N ALA A 343 -30.14 -8.06 26.35
CA ALA A 343 -28.81 -8.63 26.64
C ALA A 343 -27.71 -7.73 26.05
N GLY A 344 -26.47 -7.96 26.48
CA GLY A 344 -25.28 -7.20 26.05
C GLY A 344 -24.80 -6.15 27.06
N ILE A 345 -23.74 -5.45 26.70
CA ILE A 345 -23.16 -4.34 27.48
C ILE A 345 -24.21 -3.25 27.65
N GLY A 346 -24.60 -2.96 28.89
CA GLY A 346 -25.62 -1.96 29.23
C GLY A 346 -25.50 -1.53 30.68
N HIS A 347 -24.30 -1.74 31.25
CA HIS A 347 -23.99 -1.32 32.60
C HIS A 347 -23.88 0.21 32.58
N PRO A 348 -24.40 0.95 33.57
CA PRO A 348 -24.41 2.41 33.53
C PRO A 348 -23.04 3.07 33.20
N PRO A 349 -21.89 2.58 33.72
CA PRO A 349 -20.55 3.03 33.35
C PRO A 349 -20.22 2.98 31.86
N ASP A 350 -20.81 2.09 31.08
CA ASP A 350 -20.50 1.95 29.65
C ASP A 350 -20.93 3.19 28.86
N LYS A 351 -21.99 3.88 29.31
CA LYS A 351 -22.43 5.14 28.70
C LYS A 351 -21.47 6.27 28.98
N GLU A 352 -20.90 6.30 30.18
CA GLU A 352 -19.95 7.34 30.61
C GLU A 352 -18.58 7.14 29.95
N LEU A 353 -18.17 5.88 29.77
CA LEU A 353 -16.95 5.50 29.05
C LEU A 353 -17.13 5.53 27.52
N GLY A 354 -18.37 5.67 27.05
CA GLY A 354 -18.75 5.66 25.63
C GLY A 354 -18.64 4.29 24.95
N THR A 355 -18.34 3.21 25.69
CA THR A 355 -18.18 1.85 25.16
C THR A 355 -19.50 1.24 24.69
N ASN A 356 -20.64 1.77 25.16
CA ASN A 356 -21.97 1.38 24.68
C ASN A 356 -22.19 1.67 23.19
N ARG A 357 -21.37 2.53 22.58
CA ARG A 357 -21.40 2.87 21.14
C ARG A 357 -20.58 1.91 20.28
N ASN A 358 -19.88 0.95 20.89
CA ASN A 358 -19.05 -0.02 20.20
C ASN A 358 -19.63 -1.44 20.36
N VAL A 359 -19.28 -2.33 19.42
CA VAL A 359 -19.47 -3.77 19.63
C VAL A 359 -18.32 -4.28 20.50
N PHE A 360 -18.64 -4.88 21.64
CA PHE A 360 -17.64 -5.42 22.56
C PHE A 360 -17.19 -6.81 22.17
N THR A 361 -15.87 -7.01 22.28
CA THR A 361 -15.19 -8.28 22.03
C THR A 361 -13.98 -8.41 22.95
N ILE A 362 -13.49 -9.63 23.12
CA ILE A 362 -12.16 -9.86 23.64
C ILE A 362 -11.24 -10.06 22.43
N LEU A 363 -10.12 -9.34 22.38
CA LEU A 363 -9.12 -9.59 21.35
C LEU A 363 -8.36 -10.85 21.75
N GLY A 364 -8.65 -12.01 21.15
CA GLY A 364 -8.11 -13.31 21.56
C GLY A 364 -9.13 -14.21 22.27
N PRO A 365 -8.70 -15.27 22.97
CA PRO A 365 -9.60 -16.26 23.56
C PRO A 365 -10.57 -15.64 24.60
N HIS A 366 -11.87 -15.86 24.43
CA HIS A 366 -12.92 -15.26 25.28
C HIS A 366 -13.47 -16.26 26.33
N LEU A 367 -13.04 -16.10 27.59
CA LEU A 367 -13.40 -16.96 28.73
C LEU A 367 -14.70 -16.57 29.48
N GLY A 368 -15.26 -15.40 29.21
CA GLY A 368 -16.49 -14.90 29.84
C GLY A 368 -17.74 -15.66 29.41
N HIS A 369 -17.97 -16.83 30.01
CA HIS A 369 -19.10 -17.71 29.70
C HIS A 369 -20.47 -17.11 30.00
N TYR A 370 -20.57 -16.20 30.96
CA TYR A 370 -21.81 -15.47 31.28
C TYR A 370 -22.39 -14.67 30.09
N TYR A 371 -21.61 -14.39 29.02
CA TYR A 371 -22.10 -13.77 27.79
C TYR A 371 -22.81 -14.74 26.82
N GLY A 372 -22.58 -16.05 26.95
CA GLY A 372 -23.22 -17.10 26.15
C GLY A 372 -22.24 -18.09 25.52
N ASP A 373 -22.79 -19.08 24.82
CA ASP A 373 -22.04 -20.24 24.29
C ASP A 373 -21.92 -20.27 22.78
N ILE A 374 -22.31 -19.19 22.10
CA ILE A 374 -22.01 -19.00 20.68
C ILE A 374 -20.81 -18.07 20.58
N PHE A 375 -19.72 -18.58 20.01
CA PHE A 375 -18.52 -17.78 19.76
C PHE A 375 -18.54 -17.28 18.32
N ILE A 376 -18.40 -15.97 18.16
CA ILE A 376 -18.26 -15.30 16.86
C ILE A 376 -16.84 -14.75 16.81
N VAL A 377 -16.02 -15.29 15.91
CA VAL A 377 -14.67 -14.81 15.63
C VAL A 377 -14.76 -13.86 14.45
N PHE A 378 -14.27 -12.64 14.62
CA PHE A 378 -14.22 -11.65 13.56
C PHE A 378 -12.91 -11.72 12.78
N LYS A 379 -12.97 -11.30 11.53
CA LYS A 379 -11.80 -11.01 10.71
C LYS A 379 -10.94 -9.95 11.40
N ARG A 380 -9.62 -10.09 11.35
CA ARG A 380 -8.70 -9.20 12.09
C ARG A 380 -8.76 -7.76 11.56
N GLU A 381 -9.01 -7.62 10.27
CA GLU A 381 -9.11 -6.38 9.50
C GLU A 381 -10.03 -5.33 10.16
N ILE A 382 -11.07 -5.77 10.88
CA ILE A 382 -11.99 -4.87 11.59
C ILE A 382 -11.29 -4.00 12.65
N LEU A 383 -10.16 -4.45 13.21
CA LEU A 383 -9.36 -3.68 14.17
C LEU A 383 -8.67 -2.46 13.53
N HIS A 384 -8.54 -2.46 12.21
CA HIS A 384 -7.94 -1.38 11.44
C HIS A 384 -8.97 -0.33 10.97
N HIS A 385 -10.27 -0.55 11.27
CA HIS A 385 -11.33 0.41 11.00
C HIS A 385 -11.18 1.66 11.88
N PRO A 386 -11.40 2.89 11.38
CA PRO A 386 -11.21 4.12 12.16
C PRO A 386 -11.98 4.24 13.48
N ASP A 387 -13.12 3.55 13.59
CA ASP A 387 -13.95 3.50 14.80
C ASP A 387 -13.63 2.34 15.75
N ALA A 388 -12.70 1.45 15.38
CA ALA A 388 -12.21 0.42 16.27
C ALA A 388 -11.22 1.00 17.27
N ASN A 389 -11.07 0.40 18.45
CA ASN A 389 -9.97 0.63 19.37
C ASN A 389 -9.90 -0.55 20.35
N PHE A 390 -8.89 -0.60 21.19
CA PHE A 390 -8.83 -1.60 22.26
C PHE A 390 -8.06 -1.08 23.47
N SER A 391 -8.29 -1.72 24.61
CA SER A 391 -7.59 -1.48 25.88
C SER A 391 -7.08 -2.81 26.46
N ILE A 392 -6.00 -2.76 27.23
CA ILE A 392 -5.32 -3.95 27.79
C ILE A 392 -6.20 -4.75 28.77
N GLN A 393 -7.29 -4.14 29.23
CA GLN A 393 -8.29 -4.70 30.14
C GLN A 393 -9.63 -4.01 29.88
N ALA A 394 -10.69 -4.49 30.54
CA ALA A 394 -12.02 -3.92 30.41
C ALA A 394 -12.09 -2.45 30.85
N ALA A 395 -12.84 -1.63 30.11
CA ALA A 395 -13.10 -0.23 30.38
C ALA A 395 -13.76 -0.02 31.73
N THR A 396 -14.67 -0.92 32.12
CA THR A 396 -15.34 -0.93 33.42
C THR A 396 -14.37 -1.08 34.60
N SER A 397 -13.14 -1.57 34.38
CA SER A 397 -12.08 -1.59 35.40
C SER A 397 -11.61 -0.18 35.80
N TYR A 398 -11.74 0.80 34.90
CA TYR A 398 -11.43 2.20 35.19
C TYR A 398 -12.49 2.81 36.07
N ALA A 399 -13.78 2.60 35.74
CA ALA A 399 -14.89 3.07 36.56
C ALA A 399 -14.83 2.52 37.99
N SER A 400 -14.51 1.23 38.14
CA SER A 400 -14.39 0.57 39.46
C SER A 400 -13.07 0.83 40.20
N GLY A 401 -12.06 1.45 39.56
CA GLY A 401 -10.71 1.64 40.13
C GLY A 401 -9.85 0.38 40.18
N ASN A 402 -10.38 -0.78 39.75
CA ASN A 402 -9.61 -2.03 39.68
C ASN A 402 -8.41 -1.94 38.72
N CYS A 403 -8.48 -1.05 37.72
CA CYS A 403 -7.39 -0.83 36.79
C CYS A 403 -6.05 -0.50 37.48
N PHE A 404 -6.07 0.30 38.55
CA PHE A 404 -4.87 0.72 39.29
C PHE A 404 -4.24 -0.41 40.11
N LYS A 405 -5.05 -1.42 40.50
CA LYS A 405 -4.55 -2.63 41.16
C LYS A 405 -3.85 -3.57 40.17
N TRP A 406 -4.39 -3.70 38.96
CA TRP A 406 -3.88 -4.61 37.94
C TRP A 406 -2.74 -4.01 37.12
N ARG A 407 -2.78 -2.69 36.91
CA ARG A 407 -1.79 -1.89 36.18
C ARG A 407 -1.27 -0.76 37.09
N PRO A 408 -0.45 -1.08 38.11
CA PRO A 408 0.02 -0.09 39.09
C PRO A 408 0.91 1.01 38.48
N TRP A 409 1.42 0.83 37.26
CA TRP A 409 2.11 1.87 36.50
C TRP A 409 1.20 3.01 36.01
N LEU A 410 -0.13 2.84 36.06
CA LEU A 410 -1.08 3.95 35.86
C LEU A 410 -1.07 4.95 37.04
N GLY A 411 -0.36 4.63 38.13
CA GLY A 411 -0.23 5.48 39.30
C GLY A 411 -1.39 5.32 40.28
N THR A 412 -1.60 6.36 41.10
CA THR A 412 -2.70 6.40 42.07
C THR A 412 -4.01 6.73 41.38
N ASP A 413 -5.09 6.11 41.85
CA ASP A 413 -6.44 6.40 41.39
C ASP A 413 -6.76 7.91 41.56
N PRO A 414 -7.15 8.62 40.49
CA PRO A 414 -7.47 10.04 40.56
C PRO A 414 -8.78 10.33 41.31
N GLY A 415 -9.53 9.30 41.73
CA GLY A 415 -10.68 9.38 42.63
C GLY A 415 -11.98 9.84 41.99
N SER A 416 -11.93 10.77 41.02
CA SER A 416 -13.11 11.25 40.29
C SER A 416 -13.40 10.41 39.04
N GLN A 417 -14.68 10.23 38.75
CA GLN A 417 -15.18 9.50 37.59
C GLN A 417 -14.71 10.12 36.26
N ASP A 418 -14.81 11.44 36.11
CA ASP A 418 -14.34 12.16 34.92
C ASP A 418 -12.85 11.97 34.67
N ALA A 419 -12.03 11.98 35.72
CA ALA A 419 -10.59 11.74 35.58
C ALA A 419 -10.29 10.28 35.19
N ARG A 420 -11.04 9.31 35.74
CA ARG A 420 -10.93 7.89 35.33
C ARG A 420 -11.35 7.67 33.88
N VAL A 421 -12.41 8.33 33.42
CA VAL A 421 -12.86 8.30 32.01
C VAL A 421 -11.81 8.92 31.10
N LYS A 422 -11.27 10.09 31.45
CA LYS A 422 -10.16 10.71 30.70
C LYS A 422 -8.94 9.78 30.60
N LEU A 423 -8.56 9.13 31.70
CA LEU A 423 -7.48 8.15 31.73
C LEU A 423 -7.77 6.92 30.86
N PHE A 424 -9.02 6.45 30.84
CA PHE A 424 -9.43 5.38 29.92
C PHE A 424 -9.18 5.79 28.46
N HIS A 425 -9.66 6.97 28.04
CA HIS A 425 -9.43 7.45 26.68
C HIS A 425 -7.95 7.68 26.36
N SER A 426 -7.13 8.10 27.33
CA SER A 426 -5.69 8.33 27.16
C SER A 426 -4.83 7.05 27.21
N THR A 427 -5.45 5.87 27.32
CA THR A 427 -4.72 4.59 27.35
C THR A 427 -5.15 3.63 26.24
N LYS A 428 -6.13 4.03 25.40
CA LYS A 428 -6.60 3.26 24.25
C LYS A 428 -5.52 3.13 23.19
N LEU A 429 -5.49 1.97 22.54
CA LEU A 429 -4.64 1.66 21.40
C LEU A 429 -5.50 1.39 20.15
N HIS A 430 -4.89 1.46 18.97
CA HIS A 430 -5.55 1.27 17.68
C HIS A 430 -4.62 0.54 16.71
N ALA A 431 -5.11 -0.49 16.00
CA ALA A 431 -4.25 -1.38 15.21
C ALA A 431 -3.72 -0.73 13.91
N SER A 432 -4.33 0.37 13.45
CA SER A 432 -3.80 1.16 12.32
C SER A 432 -2.57 2.01 12.67
N ILE A 433 -2.22 2.16 13.95
CA ILE A 433 -1.13 3.02 14.40
C ILE A 433 0.16 2.20 14.47
N PRO A 434 1.21 2.55 13.72
CA PRO A 434 2.47 1.80 13.75
C PRO A 434 2.99 1.58 15.18
N GLY A 435 3.39 0.35 15.50
CA GLY A 435 3.97 0.03 16.82
C GLY A 435 2.96 -0.26 17.93
N TYR A 436 1.65 -0.27 17.65
CA TYR A 436 0.64 -0.69 18.63
C TYR A 436 0.95 -2.06 19.23
N GLU A 437 1.57 -2.97 18.45
CA GLU A 437 1.94 -4.31 18.89
C GLU A 437 2.99 -4.25 19.99
N TYR A 438 3.94 -3.32 19.89
CA TYR A 438 4.99 -3.14 20.89
C TYR A 438 4.40 -2.67 22.22
N ALA A 439 3.56 -1.64 22.19
CA ALA A 439 2.91 -1.15 23.41
C ALA A 439 1.99 -2.22 24.04
N THR A 440 1.24 -2.94 23.21
CA THR A 440 0.39 -4.06 23.66
C THR A 440 1.23 -5.16 24.30
N ALA A 441 2.33 -5.57 23.67
CA ALA A 441 3.21 -6.61 24.20
C ALA A 441 3.85 -6.21 25.52
N LEU A 442 4.35 -4.97 25.61
CA LEU A 442 5.00 -4.48 26.82
C LEU A 442 4.03 -4.44 28.01
N GLU A 443 2.79 -3.99 27.77
CA GLU A 443 1.71 -4.01 28.76
C GLU A 443 1.32 -5.44 29.17
N LEU A 444 1.24 -6.38 28.22
CA LEU A 444 0.96 -7.80 28.52
C LEU A 444 2.06 -8.45 29.34
N ILE A 445 3.34 -8.21 29.01
CA ILE A 445 4.50 -8.68 29.78
C ILE A 445 4.42 -8.14 31.20
N ALA A 446 4.23 -6.82 31.35
CA ALA A 446 4.16 -6.17 32.66
C ALA A 446 2.97 -6.68 33.49
N THR A 447 1.80 -6.86 32.87
CA THR A 447 0.59 -7.36 33.54
C THR A 447 0.74 -8.82 33.95
N THR A 448 1.39 -9.64 33.12
CA THR A 448 1.70 -11.03 33.42
C THR A 448 2.67 -11.12 34.59
N ASN A 449 3.76 -10.34 34.55
CA ASN A 449 4.73 -10.27 35.65
C ASN A 449 4.07 -9.79 36.96
N GLN A 450 3.25 -8.74 36.92
CA GLN A 450 2.51 -8.23 38.09
C GLN A 450 1.57 -9.30 38.67
N THR A 451 0.93 -10.08 37.81
CA THR A 451 0.04 -11.17 38.20
C THR A 451 0.81 -12.32 38.88
N LEU A 452 1.99 -12.67 38.35
CA LEU A 452 2.82 -13.78 38.83
C LEU A 452 3.81 -13.38 39.93
N LYS A 453 3.96 -12.07 40.20
CA LYS A 453 4.90 -11.49 41.17
C LYS A 453 6.36 -11.88 40.94
N LYS A 454 6.78 -12.06 39.68
CA LYS A 454 8.16 -12.49 39.33
C LYS A 454 9.21 -11.36 39.42
N LYS A 455 8.79 -10.08 39.40
CA LYS A 455 9.68 -8.89 39.35
C LYS A 455 10.69 -8.91 38.18
N SER A 456 10.29 -9.46 37.03
CA SER A 456 11.11 -9.50 35.82
C SER A 456 10.27 -9.22 34.58
N MET A 457 10.85 -8.49 33.63
CA MET A 457 10.28 -8.30 32.29
C MET A 457 10.62 -9.46 31.35
N ASN A 458 11.45 -10.41 31.77
CA ASN A 458 11.77 -11.62 31.01
C ASN A 458 10.62 -12.64 31.10
N ILE A 459 9.55 -12.36 30.36
CA ILE A 459 8.35 -13.19 30.26
C ILE A 459 8.22 -13.64 28.80
N ASP A 460 8.18 -14.96 28.59
CA ASP A 460 7.98 -15.58 27.28
C ASP A 460 6.49 -15.61 26.87
N LEU A 461 6.23 -15.92 25.60
CA LEU A 461 4.89 -16.01 25.06
C LEU A 461 4.03 -17.07 25.78
N GLU A 462 4.59 -18.26 26.07
CA GLU A 462 3.87 -19.34 26.75
C GLU A 462 3.34 -18.91 28.12
N THR A 463 4.16 -18.21 28.92
CA THR A 463 3.75 -17.66 30.21
C THR A 463 2.62 -16.62 30.07
N ILE A 464 2.65 -15.79 29.02
CA ILE A 464 1.57 -14.83 28.74
C ILE A 464 0.27 -15.58 28.43
N LEU A 465 0.35 -16.62 27.61
CA LEU A 465 -0.81 -17.45 27.23
C LEU A 465 -1.40 -18.18 28.43
N ASP A 466 -0.57 -18.78 29.29
CA ASP A 466 -1.00 -19.43 30.53
C ASP A 466 -1.71 -18.45 31.48
N ARG A 467 -1.16 -17.24 31.63
CA ARG A 467 -1.80 -16.18 32.41
C ARG A 467 -3.11 -15.76 31.77
N TRP A 468 -3.19 -15.69 30.43
CA TRP A 468 -4.42 -15.34 29.74
C TRP A 468 -5.51 -16.39 29.98
N LEU A 469 -5.20 -17.67 29.78
CA LEU A 469 -6.13 -18.79 29.91
C LEU A 469 -6.60 -19.06 31.36
N SER A 470 -5.96 -18.42 32.35
CA SER A 470 -6.30 -18.53 33.78
C SER A 470 -7.01 -17.30 34.35
N ARG A 471 -7.48 -16.37 33.51
CA ARG A 471 -8.07 -15.09 33.94
C ARG A 471 -9.41 -14.81 33.29
N ASP A 472 -10.25 -14.07 34.01
CA ASP A 472 -11.52 -13.60 33.46
C ASP A 472 -11.28 -12.67 32.27
N SER A 473 -12.23 -12.64 31.34
CA SER A 473 -12.17 -11.82 30.14
C SER A 473 -12.01 -10.32 30.43
N HIS A 474 -12.51 -9.80 31.56
CA HIS A 474 -12.29 -8.39 31.93
C HIS A 474 -10.83 -8.05 32.27
N GLN A 475 -9.99 -9.06 32.56
CA GLN A 475 -8.56 -8.91 32.84
C GLN A 475 -7.69 -9.22 31.59
N SER A 476 -8.35 -9.30 30.43
CA SER A 476 -7.77 -9.55 29.11
C SER A 476 -8.01 -8.35 28.20
N ILE A 477 -7.40 -8.35 27.01
CA ILE A 477 -7.55 -7.24 26.06
C ILE A 477 -9.01 -7.13 25.61
N GLU A 478 -9.62 -5.98 25.89
CA GLU A 478 -10.96 -5.62 25.46
C GLU A 478 -10.88 -4.82 24.16
N ALA A 479 -11.54 -5.32 23.12
CA ALA A 479 -11.64 -4.64 21.83
C ALA A 479 -13.04 -4.04 21.63
N HIS A 480 -13.04 -2.75 21.30
CA HIS A 480 -14.20 -1.94 20.99
C HIS A 480 -14.29 -1.80 19.47
N LEU A 481 -15.13 -2.60 18.85
CA LEU A 481 -15.30 -2.61 17.40
C LEU A 481 -16.34 -1.58 16.95
N PRO A 482 -16.44 -1.25 15.65
CA PRO A 482 -17.39 -0.27 15.14
C PRO A 482 -18.84 -0.55 15.55
N GLN A 483 -19.66 0.50 15.55
CA GLN A 483 -21.04 0.45 16.07
C GLN A 483 -21.91 -0.62 15.39
N LEU A 484 -21.64 -0.89 14.11
CA LEU A 484 -22.40 -1.77 13.24
C LEU A 484 -21.44 -2.59 12.37
N ILE A 485 -21.44 -3.92 12.51
CA ILE A 485 -20.52 -4.82 11.81
C ILE A 485 -21.32 -5.77 10.93
N PRO A 486 -21.20 -5.71 9.59
CA PRO A 486 -21.92 -6.63 8.72
C PRO A 486 -21.42 -8.08 8.86
N LEU A 487 -22.26 -9.04 8.48
CA LEU A 487 -21.99 -10.48 8.66
C LEU A 487 -20.76 -11.00 7.89
N ASP A 488 -20.28 -10.29 6.87
CA ASP A 488 -19.13 -10.70 6.07
C ASP A 488 -17.80 -10.55 6.81
N TYR A 489 -17.75 -9.69 7.84
CA TYR A 489 -16.62 -9.58 8.78
C TYR A 489 -16.57 -10.69 9.82
N ILE A 490 -17.56 -11.60 9.87
CA ILE A 490 -17.47 -12.80 10.68
C ILE A 490 -16.58 -13.81 9.95
N ASP A 491 -15.44 -14.12 10.56
CA ASP A 491 -14.48 -15.08 10.05
C ASP A 491 -14.93 -16.50 10.34
N HIS A 492 -15.35 -16.78 11.59
CA HIS A 492 -15.76 -18.11 12.00
C HIS A 492 -16.77 -18.09 13.14
N ILE A 493 -17.62 -19.12 13.21
CA ILE A 493 -18.61 -19.31 14.27
C ILE A 493 -18.41 -20.67 14.92
N TYR A 494 -18.37 -20.72 16.25
CA TYR A 494 -18.46 -21.99 16.99
C TYR A 494 -19.80 -22.07 17.69
N ILE A 495 -20.46 -23.21 17.53
CA ILE A 495 -21.76 -23.49 18.13
C ILE A 495 -21.83 -24.97 18.50
N SER A 496 -22.44 -25.30 19.63
CA SER A 496 -22.74 -26.69 19.95
C SER A 496 -23.89 -27.21 19.08
N GLN A 497 -23.93 -28.51 18.83
CA GLN A 497 -24.96 -29.12 17.99
C GLN A 497 -26.36 -28.89 18.57
N ASN A 498 -26.52 -29.04 19.89
CA ASN A 498 -27.82 -28.87 20.54
C ASN A 498 -28.28 -27.41 20.56
N ILE A 499 -27.37 -26.42 20.67
CA ILE A 499 -27.73 -25.01 20.52
C ILE A 499 -28.13 -24.73 19.07
N PHE A 500 -27.36 -25.22 18.09
CA PHE A 500 -27.70 -25.06 16.67
C PHE A 500 -29.09 -25.63 16.37
N GLU A 501 -29.41 -26.80 16.90
CA GLU A 501 -30.72 -27.44 16.76
C GLU A 501 -31.85 -26.70 17.47
N SER A 502 -31.56 -25.95 18.53
CA SER A 502 -32.54 -25.08 19.21
C SER A 502 -32.92 -23.82 18.42
N LEU A 503 -32.09 -23.39 17.46
CA LEU A 503 -32.35 -22.21 16.63
C LEU A 503 -33.55 -22.43 15.70
N ASN A 504 -34.21 -21.32 15.34
CA ASN A 504 -35.30 -21.30 14.37
C ASN A 504 -34.88 -21.99 13.05
N PRO A 505 -35.75 -22.83 12.43
CA PRO A 505 -35.44 -23.53 11.18
C PRO A 505 -34.94 -22.62 10.05
N ASN A 506 -35.50 -21.42 9.92
CA ASN A 506 -35.08 -20.44 8.91
C ASN A 506 -33.67 -19.92 9.21
N THR A 507 -33.35 -19.67 10.48
CA THR A 507 -32.02 -19.28 10.93
C THR A 507 -31.00 -20.36 10.59
N ARG A 508 -31.28 -21.63 10.89
CA ARG A 508 -30.39 -22.75 10.56
C ARG A 508 -30.08 -22.83 9.07
N LYS A 509 -31.14 -22.71 8.23
CA LYS A 509 -30.98 -22.67 6.77
C LYS A 509 -30.15 -21.47 6.31
N PHE A 510 -30.36 -20.29 6.90
CA PHE A 510 -29.60 -19.10 6.59
C PHE A 510 -28.11 -19.26 6.95
N ILE A 511 -27.81 -19.85 8.12
CA ILE A 511 -26.44 -20.12 8.55
C ILE A 511 -25.73 -21.05 7.56
N ASP A 512 -26.37 -22.16 7.19
CA ASP A 512 -25.78 -23.13 6.26
C ASP A 512 -25.48 -22.49 4.90
N VAL A 513 -26.32 -21.57 4.43
CA VAL A 513 -26.12 -20.84 3.17
C VAL A 513 -25.04 -19.75 3.29
N THR A 514 -25.03 -18.99 4.38
CA THR A 514 -24.20 -17.77 4.53
C THR A 514 -22.79 -18.07 5.03
N PHE A 515 -22.68 -19.00 5.98
CA PHE A 515 -21.42 -19.32 6.65
C PHE A 515 -20.81 -20.61 6.14
N ASN A 516 -21.58 -21.61 5.69
CA ASN A 516 -21.11 -22.87 5.09
C ASN A 516 -19.83 -23.45 5.74
N ASN A 517 -18.63 -23.10 5.25
CA ASN A 517 -17.33 -23.57 5.76
C ASN A 517 -16.74 -22.74 6.94
N ARG A 518 -17.41 -21.67 7.35
CA ARG A 518 -17.03 -20.72 8.42
C ARG A 518 -17.79 -20.98 9.72
N ILE A 519 -18.31 -22.19 9.90
CA ILE A 519 -18.99 -22.60 11.13
C ILE A 519 -18.55 -23.99 11.56
N THR A 520 -18.20 -24.13 12.84
CA THR A 520 -17.94 -25.41 13.48
C THR A 520 -19.11 -25.75 14.39
N LYS A 521 -19.87 -26.78 14.00
CA LYS A 521 -20.90 -27.41 14.83
C LYS A 521 -20.25 -28.54 15.61
N THR A 522 -20.16 -28.40 16.93
CA THR A 522 -19.45 -29.37 17.78
C THR A 522 -20.42 -30.38 18.39
N SER A 523 -19.99 -31.63 18.58
CA SER A 523 -20.78 -32.67 19.25
C SER A 523 -20.94 -32.47 20.76
N HIS A 524 -20.24 -31.50 21.37
CA HIS A 524 -20.41 -31.15 22.78
C HIS A 524 -21.86 -30.70 23.02
N ALA A 525 -22.40 -31.04 24.20
CA ALA A 525 -23.69 -30.52 24.66
C ALA A 525 -23.46 -29.30 25.56
N VAL A 526 -24.42 -28.39 25.62
CA VAL A 526 -24.45 -27.31 26.63
C VAL A 526 -25.85 -27.23 27.19
N GLU A 527 -25.99 -26.89 28.46
CA GLU A 527 -27.30 -26.78 29.10
C GLU A 527 -28.07 -25.58 28.50
N LEU A 528 -29.24 -25.81 27.89
CA LEU A 528 -29.98 -24.77 27.16
C LEU A 528 -30.68 -23.77 28.09
N ASP A 529 -31.01 -24.19 29.31
CA ASP A 529 -31.71 -23.36 30.31
C ASP A 529 -30.77 -22.77 31.38
N ASP A 530 -29.47 -23.08 31.34
CA ASP A 530 -28.53 -22.62 32.36
C ASP A 530 -28.15 -21.16 32.13
N LYS A 531 -28.77 -20.28 32.90
CA LYS A 531 -28.33 -18.89 33.07
C LYS A 531 -27.21 -18.87 34.10
N ASP A 532 -26.06 -19.49 33.79
CA ASP A 532 -24.86 -19.28 34.60
C ASP A 532 -24.52 -17.79 34.52
N THR A 533 -24.83 -17.10 35.60
CA THR A 533 -24.58 -15.68 35.81
C THR A 533 -23.35 -15.48 36.68
N SER A 534 -22.66 -16.56 37.05
CA SER A 534 -21.43 -16.45 37.80
C SER A 534 -20.36 -15.77 36.94
N PHE A 535 -19.70 -14.78 37.54
CA PHE A 535 -18.59 -14.10 36.89
C PHE A 535 -17.32 -14.92 37.08
N GLY A 536 -16.59 -15.18 36.00
CA GLY A 536 -15.32 -15.90 36.05
C GLY A 536 -14.91 -16.52 34.72
N PHE A 537 -13.72 -17.12 34.73
CA PHE A 537 -13.10 -17.72 33.55
C PHE A 537 -13.48 -19.20 33.34
N LYS A 538 -13.99 -19.86 34.39
CA LYS A 538 -14.45 -21.25 34.36
C LYS A 538 -15.96 -21.30 34.56
N PRO A 539 -16.72 -21.96 33.67
CA PRO A 539 -18.12 -22.26 33.91
C PRO A 539 -18.30 -23.19 35.12
N ASN A 540 -19.45 -23.12 35.80
CA ASN A 540 -19.77 -24.06 36.87
C ASN A 540 -20.08 -25.47 36.34
N SER A 541 -20.67 -25.56 35.14
CA SER A 541 -20.97 -26.84 34.48
C SER A 541 -19.72 -27.42 33.79
N LYS A 542 -19.39 -28.67 34.13
CA LYS A 542 -18.26 -29.40 33.53
C LYS A 542 -18.42 -29.56 32.02
N ILE A 543 -19.63 -29.84 31.53
CA ILE A 543 -19.90 -30.04 30.11
C ILE A 543 -19.68 -28.72 29.34
N ARG A 544 -20.11 -27.60 29.95
CA ARG A 544 -19.88 -26.27 29.41
C ARG A 544 -18.40 -25.88 29.41
N GLN A 545 -17.66 -26.28 30.44
CA GLN A 545 -16.22 -26.10 30.48
C GLN A 545 -15.52 -26.91 29.37
N GLU A 546 -15.89 -28.17 29.16
CA GLU A 546 -15.32 -29.01 28.09
C GLU A 546 -15.55 -28.39 26.70
N TYR A 547 -16.75 -27.86 26.44
CA TYR A 547 -17.04 -27.11 25.21
C TYR A 547 -16.18 -25.86 25.07
N GLN A 548 -16.08 -25.05 26.12
CA GLN A 548 -15.25 -23.85 26.13
C GLN A 548 -13.78 -24.21 25.85
N ASP A 549 -13.22 -25.18 26.56
CA ASP A 549 -11.82 -25.59 26.43
C ASP A 549 -11.52 -26.10 25.00
N PHE A 550 -12.46 -26.82 24.37
CA PHE A 550 -12.37 -27.22 22.96
C PHE A 550 -12.27 -26.00 22.03
N VAL A 551 -13.19 -25.03 22.16
CA VAL A 551 -13.22 -23.85 21.28
C VAL A 551 -11.95 -23.03 21.45
N LEU A 552 -11.50 -22.80 22.68
CA LEU A 552 -10.30 -22.03 22.96
C LEU A 552 -9.06 -22.71 22.39
N LYS A 553 -8.96 -24.04 22.50
CA LYS A 553 -7.86 -24.80 21.89
C LYS A 553 -7.83 -24.63 20.37
N ASP A 554 -8.97 -24.77 19.69
CA ASP A 554 -9.04 -24.63 18.23
C ASP A 554 -8.67 -23.20 17.78
N ILE A 555 -9.12 -22.17 18.50
CA ILE A 555 -8.74 -20.77 18.24
C ILE A 555 -7.23 -20.58 18.41
N MET A 556 -6.65 -21.12 19.49
CA MET A 556 -5.21 -21.01 19.76
C MET A 556 -4.36 -21.77 18.73
N ASP A 557 -4.77 -22.98 18.34
CA ASP A 557 -4.11 -23.78 17.30
C ASP A 557 -4.12 -23.03 15.95
N LYS A 558 -5.21 -22.34 15.62
CA LYS A 558 -5.30 -21.48 14.43
C LYS A 558 -4.32 -20.30 14.48
N TYR A 559 -4.18 -19.64 15.64
CA TYR A 559 -3.20 -18.55 15.79
C TYR A 559 -1.77 -19.03 15.58
N GLY A 560 -1.42 -20.23 16.07
CA GLY A 560 -0.11 -20.85 15.84
C GLY A 560 0.14 -21.21 14.36
N GLN A 561 -0.90 -21.57 13.60
CA GLN A 561 -0.78 -21.86 12.17
C GLN A 561 -0.68 -20.61 11.29
N LEU A 562 -1.28 -19.50 11.71
CA LEU A 562 -1.23 -18.22 10.98
C LEU A 562 0.18 -17.60 10.99
N ASP A 563 0.97 -17.83 12.05
CA ASP A 563 2.37 -17.40 12.14
C ASP A 563 3.25 -18.09 11.07
N ILE A 564 2.95 -19.35 10.74
CA ILE A 564 3.70 -20.15 9.75
C ILE A 564 3.30 -19.79 8.30
N ASN A 565 2.07 -19.32 8.10
CA ASN A 565 1.49 -19.05 6.78
C ASN A 565 1.42 -17.56 6.44
N SER A 566 2.26 -16.71 7.04
CA SER A 566 2.14 -15.25 7.00
C SER A 566 1.66 -14.75 5.63
N ILE A 567 0.61 -13.92 5.66
CA ILE A 567 0.22 -13.10 4.51
C ILE A 567 1.52 -12.46 4.01
N SER A 568 1.73 -12.45 2.69
CA SER A 568 2.99 -11.98 2.11
C SER A 568 3.34 -10.54 2.51
N ARG A 569 2.38 -9.80 3.07
CA ARG A 569 2.56 -8.54 3.80
C ARG A 569 1.61 -8.49 5.00
N PRO A 570 2.06 -8.10 6.21
CA PRO A 570 1.15 -7.87 7.33
C PRO A 570 0.22 -6.69 7.03
N ILE A 571 -1.00 -6.74 7.57
CA ILE A 571 -1.94 -5.61 7.51
C ILE A 571 -1.32 -4.42 8.27
N GLN A 572 -1.36 -3.24 7.67
CA GLN A 572 -0.80 -2.01 8.23
C GLN A 572 -1.78 -0.86 8.01
N GLY A 573 -1.74 0.18 8.84
CA GLY A 573 -2.55 1.39 8.60
C GLY A 573 -4.07 1.15 8.65
N THR A 574 -4.82 2.09 8.09
CA THR A 574 -6.28 2.13 8.16
C THR A 574 -6.92 1.26 7.06
N ILE A 575 -7.97 0.52 7.42
CA ILE A 575 -8.82 -0.26 6.52
C ILE A 575 -10.25 0.23 6.62
N ILE A 576 -10.89 0.50 5.48
CA ILE A 576 -12.30 0.86 5.44
C ILE A 576 -12.90 0.57 4.07
N THR A 577 -14.20 0.28 4.00
CA THR A 577 -14.94 0.26 2.73
C THR A 577 -15.95 1.41 2.75
N ILE A 578 -15.74 2.38 1.86
CA ILE A 578 -16.48 3.63 1.82
C ILE A 578 -17.74 3.45 0.97
N PRO A 579 -18.94 3.82 1.48
CA PRO A 579 -20.17 3.80 0.70
C PRO A 579 -20.17 4.87 -0.41
N ALA A 580 -20.84 4.55 -1.53
CA ALA A 580 -21.16 5.53 -2.57
C ALA A 580 -21.96 6.70 -1.99
N THR A 581 -21.34 7.88 -1.90
CA THR A 581 -21.90 9.06 -1.22
C THR A 581 -21.77 10.34 -2.05
N ASP A 582 -21.34 10.23 -3.32
CA ASP A 582 -21.04 11.39 -4.18
C ASP A 582 -20.10 12.40 -3.47
N PHE A 583 -19.13 11.84 -2.73
CA PHE A 583 -18.12 12.53 -1.93
C PHE A 583 -18.64 13.33 -0.73
N ASN A 584 -19.91 13.22 -0.38
CA ASN A 584 -20.53 14.01 0.69
C ASN A 584 -20.14 13.56 2.10
N ASP A 585 -19.71 12.31 2.28
CA ASP A 585 -19.35 11.76 3.59
C ASP A 585 -17.83 11.52 3.66
N PRO A 586 -17.04 12.42 4.31
CA PRO A 586 -15.61 12.21 4.50
C PRO A 586 -15.33 11.37 5.75
N PHE A 587 -14.40 10.44 5.63
CA PHE A 587 -13.94 9.56 6.69
C PHE A 587 -12.54 9.98 7.11
N VAL A 588 -12.30 10.27 8.39
CA VAL A 588 -10.97 10.69 8.86
C VAL A 588 -10.11 9.49 9.28
N SER A 589 -8.84 9.50 8.88
CA SER A 589 -7.85 8.54 9.36
C SER A 589 -7.54 8.77 10.84
N PRO A 590 -7.43 7.72 11.68
CA PRO A 590 -7.01 7.82 13.08
C PRO A 590 -5.61 8.42 13.27
N LEU A 591 -4.75 8.34 12.24
CA LEU A 591 -3.39 8.86 12.26
C LEU A 591 -3.31 10.16 11.44
N THR A 592 -3.00 11.26 12.11
CA THR A 592 -2.69 12.54 11.45
C THR A 592 -1.23 12.60 10.98
N ILE A 593 -0.94 13.54 10.07
CA ILE A 593 0.42 13.77 9.59
C ILE A 593 1.34 14.22 10.73
N SER A 594 0.87 15.09 11.62
CA SER A 594 1.68 15.56 12.75
C SER A 594 1.97 14.46 13.77
N GLN A 595 1.00 13.59 14.06
CA GLN A 595 1.21 12.44 14.95
C GLN A 595 2.20 11.43 14.34
N SER A 596 2.06 11.12 13.04
CA SER A 596 3.03 10.28 12.33
C SER A 596 4.45 10.89 12.36
N TYR A 597 4.57 12.21 12.20
CA TYR A 597 5.85 12.92 12.28
C TYR A 597 6.47 12.84 13.68
N GLN A 598 5.66 13.05 14.73
CA GLN A 598 6.11 12.95 16.11
C GLN A 598 6.65 11.55 16.41
N GLN A 599 5.96 10.51 15.95
CA GLN A 599 6.42 9.14 16.08
C GLN A 599 7.72 8.91 15.32
N TYR A 600 7.80 9.36 14.07
CA TYR A 600 9.00 9.22 13.25
C TYR A 600 10.24 9.89 13.87
N LYS A 601 10.04 11.05 14.51
CA LYS A 601 11.09 11.81 15.19
C LYS A 601 11.69 11.09 16.41
N ILE A 602 11.00 10.13 17.01
CA ILE A 602 11.54 9.32 18.11
C ILE A 602 12.77 8.56 17.63
N ASP A 603 12.67 7.92 16.46
CA ASP A 603 13.76 7.16 15.85
C ASP A 603 14.72 8.06 15.04
N HIS A 604 14.25 9.25 14.63
CA HIS A 604 15.03 10.21 13.83
C HIS A 604 15.06 11.62 14.45
N PRO A 605 15.78 11.84 15.57
CA PRO A 605 15.71 13.10 16.32
C PRO A 605 16.14 14.35 15.54
N GLN A 606 16.98 14.16 14.52
CA GLN A 606 17.56 15.23 13.70
C GLN A 606 16.75 15.52 12.42
N ILE A 607 15.60 14.87 12.23
CA ILE A 607 14.79 15.09 11.02
C ILE A 607 14.24 16.52 10.97
N SER A 608 14.27 17.12 9.78
CA SER A 608 13.73 18.46 9.56
C SER A 608 12.20 18.48 9.61
N HIS A 609 11.62 19.65 9.90
CA HIS A 609 10.16 19.84 9.92
C HIS A 609 9.53 19.83 8.52
N ASP A 610 10.32 20.15 7.49
CA ASP A 610 9.95 20.14 6.07
C ASP A 610 10.15 18.77 5.40
N ALA A 611 10.31 17.71 6.21
CA ALA A 611 10.45 16.35 5.73
C ALA A 611 9.31 15.96 4.77
N THR A 612 9.68 15.17 3.76
CA THR A 612 8.73 14.65 2.78
C THR A 612 7.73 13.73 3.45
N VAL A 613 6.44 13.99 3.24
CA VAL A 613 5.35 13.10 3.68
C VAL A 613 5.06 12.11 2.56
N TYR A 614 4.93 10.84 2.89
CA TYR A 614 4.42 9.82 1.99
C TYR A 614 3.11 9.26 2.55
N ILE A 615 2.06 9.31 1.75
CA ILE A 615 0.77 8.69 2.08
C ILE A 615 0.54 7.56 1.09
N TYR A 616 0.41 6.35 1.61
CA TYR A 616 0.18 5.13 0.85
C TYR A 616 -1.22 4.63 1.11
N TRP A 617 -1.88 4.07 0.09
CA TRP A 617 -3.12 3.32 0.26
C TRP A 617 -3.32 2.35 -0.89
N GLN A 618 -4.19 1.38 -0.69
CA GLN A 618 -4.59 0.43 -1.70
C GLN A 618 -6.07 0.54 -1.95
N THR A 619 -6.47 0.58 -3.21
CA THR A 619 -7.90 0.60 -3.57
C THR A 619 -8.18 -0.15 -4.86
N MET A 620 -9.43 -0.56 -5.04
CA MET A 620 -9.97 -1.17 -6.25
C MET A 620 -11.03 -0.26 -6.87
N ASN A 621 -11.14 -0.30 -8.20
CA ASN A 621 -12.14 0.42 -9.01
C ASN A 621 -12.07 1.95 -9.02
N GLY A 622 -11.29 2.59 -8.16
CA GLY A 622 -11.15 4.06 -8.15
C GLY A 622 -12.43 4.78 -7.72
N ASP A 623 -12.69 5.96 -8.27
CA ASP A 623 -13.78 6.88 -7.88
C ASP A 623 -13.72 7.32 -6.42
N MET A 624 -12.53 7.70 -5.98
CA MET A 624 -12.26 8.09 -4.61
C MET A 624 -11.47 9.39 -4.50
N MET A 625 -11.69 10.09 -3.39
CA MET A 625 -10.93 11.28 -3.02
C MET A 625 -10.13 11.01 -1.76
N LEU A 626 -8.84 11.34 -1.81
CA LEU A 626 -7.99 11.54 -0.64
C LEU A 626 -7.87 13.06 -0.42
N THR A 627 -8.37 13.55 0.71
CA THR A 627 -8.40 14.97 1.04
C THR A 627 -7.55 15.24 2.27
N LEU A 628 -6.48 16.01 2.11
CA LEU A 628 -5.66 16.47 3.22
C LEU A 628 -6.09 17.86 3.63
N ALA A 629 -6.32 18.07 4.92
CA ALA A 629 -6.82 19.33 5.44
C ALA A 629 -6.00 19.82 6.63
N ASN A 630 -6.00 21.14 6.84
CA ASN A 630 -5.40 21.77 8.03
C ASN A 630 -6.20 21.51 9.31
N GLU A 631 -7.52 21.40 9.19
CA GLU A 631 -8.45 21.03 10.26
C GLU A 631 -9.30 19.81 9.86
N GLN A 632 -9.88 19.11 10.85
CA GLN A 632 -10.77 17.98 10.57
C GLN A 632 -12.04 18.51 9.88
N ILE A 633 -12.45 17.88 8.78
CA ILE A 633 -13.64 18.30 8.03
C ILE A 633 -14.88 18.00 8.87
N ASP A 634 -15.69 19.02 9.10
CA ASP A 634 -17.00 18.92 9.74
C ASP A 634 -18.09 19.30 8.73
N THR A 635 -18.98 18.36 8.43
CA THR A 635 -20.07 18.56 7.44
C THR A 635 -21.19 19.45 7.97
N ASP A 636 -21.28 19.63 9.29
CA ASP A 636 -22.36 20.37 9.94
C ASP A 636 -21.96 21.82 10.27
N GLU A 637 -20.66 22.13 10.25
CA GLU A 637 -20.12 23.44 10.62
C GLU A 637 -19.52 24.20 9.42
N GLN A 638 -19.66 25.53 9.42
CA GLN A 638 -18.95 26.37 8.46
C GLN A 638 -17.49 26.53 8.87
N GLN A 639 -16.58 26.04 8.03
CA GLN A 639 -15.13 26.11 8.24
C GLN A 639 -14.46 27.05 7.22
N PRO A 640 -14.48 28.39 7.44
CA PRO A 640 -14.02 29.36 6.44
C PRO A 640 -12.51 29.28 6.15
N ASN A 641 -11.74 28.79 7.13
CA ASN A 641 -10.28 28.65 7.07
C ASN A 641 -9.83 27.26 6.60
N LEU A 642 -10.77 26.37 6.28
CA LEU A 642 -10.47 25.04 5.79
C LEU A 642 -9.78 25.12 4.43
N ARG A 643 -8.55 24.61 4.38
CA ARG A 643 -7.72 24.54 3.18
C ARG A 643 -7.39 23.07 2.91
N CYS A 644 -7.75 22.61 1.72
CA CYS A 644 -7.60 21.20 1.36
C CYS A 644 -6.67 20.99 0.17
N LEU A 645 -5.84 19.96 0.24
CA LEU A 645 -5.25 19.31 -0.92
C LEU A 645 -6.15 18.14 -1.30
N ILE A 646 -6.70 18.18 -2.50
CA ILE A 646 -7.61 17.17 -3.03
C ILE A 646 -6.85 16.33 -4.04
N CYS A 647 -6.82 15.03 -3.80
CA CYS A 647 -6.30 14.01 -4.70
C CYS A 647 -7.47 13.13 -5.12
N TYR A 648 -7.95 13.31 -6.36
CA TYR A 648 -9.01 12.47 -6.92
C TYR A 648 -8.42 11.39 -7.82
N ILE A 649 -8.85 10.15 -7.57
CA ILE A 649 -8.58 9.00 -8.43
C ILE A 649 -9.86 8.69 -9.20
N ALA A 650 -9.77 8.75 -10.53
CA ALA A 650 -10.87 8.46 -11.43
C ALA A 650 -11.48 7.07 -11.21
N GLU A 651 -12.75 6.90 -11.58
CA GLU A 651 -13.35 5.57 -11.69
C GLU A 651 -12.59 4.70 -12.70
N LYS A 652 -12.71 3.38 -12.52
CA LYS A 652 -12.12 2.37 -13.39
C LYS A 652 -12.45 2.65 -14.86
N PRO A 653 -11.46 2.60 -15.76
CA PRO A 653 -11.69 2.84 -17.19
C PRO A 653 -12.63 1.80 -17.80
N ALA A 654 -13.42 2.23 -18.79
CA ALA A 654 -14.27 1.34 -19.56
C ALA A 654 -13.40 0.52 -20.53
N THR A 655 -13.12 -0.74 -20.18
CA THR A 655 -12.28 -1.65 -20.99
C THR A 655 -13.06 -2.46 -22.04
N LYS A 656 -14.40 -2.35 -22.06
CA LYS A 656 -15.27 -3.10 -22.96
C LYS A 656 -15.52 -2.43 -24.31
N ASP A 657 -15.18 -1.16 -24.44
CA ASP A 657 -15.31 -0.45 -25.70
C ASP A 657 -14.04 -0.64 -26.53
N VAL A 658 -14.14 -0.58 -27.86
CA VAL A 658 -13.01 -0.75 -28.79
C VAL A 658 -11.94 0.34 -28.56
N HIS A 659 -12.31 1.40 -27.83
CA HIS A 659 -11.44 2.50 -27.44
C HIS A 659 -11.38 2.62 -25.90
N TYR A 660 -10.16 2.56 -25.36
CA TYR A 660 -9.90 2.84 -23.95
C TYR A 660 -10.34 4.27 -23.61
N HIS A 661 -11.19 4.41 -22.60
CA HIS A 661 -11.60 5.70 -22.04
C HIS A 661 -11.45 5.68 -20.52
N GLU A 662 -10.80 6.71 -19.98
CA GLU A 662 -10.61 6.93 -18.55
C GLU A 662 -11.12 8.33 -18.19
N ASN A 663 -11.79 8.45 -17.05
CA ASN A 663 -12.11 9.75 -16.47
C ASN A 663 -10.83 10.43 -15.95
N VAL A 664 -10.94 11.71 -15.60
CA VAL A 664 -9.77 12.51 -15.23
C VAL A 664 -9.37 12.28 -13.77
N SER A 665 -8.16 11.78 -13.52
CA SER A 665 -7.53 11.79 -12.19
C SER A 665 -6.78 13.12 -12.00
N TYR A 666 -6.83 13.75 -10.82
CA TYR A 666 -6.27 15.09 -10.64
C TYR A 666 -5.77 15.41 -9.24
N LEU A 667 -4.91 16.44 -9.17
CA LEU A 667 -4.54 17.16 -7.95
C LEU A 667 -5.08 18.58 -7.98
N HIS A 668 -5.60 19.06 -6.86
CA HIS A 668 -6.15 20.41 -6.73
C HIS A 668 -6.03 20.94 -5.30
N SER A 669 -5.94 22.26 -5.14
CA SER A 669 -6.04 22.93 -3.83
C SER A 669 -7.37 23.69 -3.76
N GLY A 670 -8.23 23.36 -2.80
CA GLY A 670 -9.59 23.91 -2.74
C GLY A 670 -10.30 23.68 -1.41
N ARG A 671 -11.63 23.67 -1.45
CA ARG A 671 -12.53 23.30 -0.34
C ARG A 671 -13.06 21.88 -0.53
N PRO A 672 -13.48 21.18 0.54
CA PRO A 672 -14.11 19.87 0.40
C PRO A 672 -15.39 19.97 -0.45
N PHE A 673 -15.83 18.83 -1.00
CA PHE A 673 -17.10 18.70 -1.75
C PHE A 673 -17.18 19.49 -3.07
N GLN A 674 -16.07 20.04 -3.58
CA GLN A 674 -16.05 20.80 -4.83
C GLN A 674 -15.83 19.94 -6.08
N HIS A 675 -15.97 18.61 -5.99
CA HIS A 675 -15.63 17.71 -7.09
C HIS A 675 -16.38 18.03 -8.38
N GLU A 676 -17.71 18.16 -8.32
CA GLU A 676 -18.53 18.47 -9.49
C GLU A 676 -18.09 19.79 -10.13
N ILE A 677 -17.88 20.84 -9.32
CA ILE A 677 -17.40 22.15 -9.78
C ILE A 677 -16.02 22.04 -10.44
N VAL A 678 -15.09 21.32 -9.82
CA VAL A 678 -13.72 21.14 -10.35
C VAL A 678 -13.74 20.42 -11.70
N ILE A 679 -14.61 19.42 -11.86
CA ILE A 679 -14.77 18.68 -13.11
C ILE A 679 -15.45 19.53 -14.19
N GLU A 680 -16.56 20.21 -13.86
CA GLU A 680 -17.32 21.04 -14.79
C GLU A 680 -16.52 22.24 -15.30
N GLU A 681 -15.82 22.93 -14.40
CA GLU A 681 -15.00 24.09 -14.74
C GLU A 681 -13.58 23.71 -15.21
N GLN A 682 -13.21 22.43 -15.12
CA GLN A 682 -11.87 21.90 -15.43
C GLN A 682 -10.74 22.62 -14.67
N ARG A 683 -10.99 22.99 -13.41
CA ARG A 683 -10.06 23.76 -12.55
C ARG A 683 -9.19 22.85 -11.68
N TYR A 684 -8.27 22.10 -12.29
CA TYR A 684 -7.27 21.31 -11.57
C TYR A 684 -5.89 21.98 -11.59
N ALA A 685 -5.06 21.70 -10.58
CA ALA A 685 -3.65 22.11 -10.60
C ALA A 685 -2.84 21.28 -11.61
N THR A 686 -3.17 20.00 -11.71
CA THR A 686 -2.69 19.07 -12.74
C THR A 686 -3.64 17.89 -12.83
N ALA A 687 -3.67 17.21 -13.97
CA ALA A 687 -4.55 16.08 -14.20
C ALA A 687 -4.00 15.09 -15.23
N SER A 688 -4.58 13.90 -15.28
CA SER A 688 -4.33 12.89 -16.31
C SER A 688 -5.62 12.18 -16.73
N ARG A 689 -5.68 11.82 -18.01
CA ARG A 689 -6.73 10.96 -18.62
C ARG A 689 -6.14 9.62 -19.11
N SER A 690 -4.98 9.25 -18.60
CA SER A 690 -4.25 8.04 -18.97
C SER A 690 -3.64 7.33 -17.76
N PHE A 691 -3.96 7.78 -16.55
CA PHE A 691 -3.33 7.36 -15.30
C PHE A 691 -3.41 5.86 -15.09
N PHE A 692 -4.45 5.20 -15.59
CA PHE A 692 -4.64 3.75 -15.48
C PHE A 692 -4.21 2.95 -16.71
N ILE A 693 -3.63 3.57 -17.74
CA ILE A 693 -3.21 2.85 -18.94
C ILE A 693 -2.23 1.72 -18.56
N GLY A 694 -2.41 0.53 -19.14
CA GLY A 694 -1.61 -0.65 -18.80
C GLY A 694 -1.79 -1.24 -17.39
N CYS A 695 -2.54 -0.61 -16.48
CA CYS A 695 -2.68 -1.07 -15.09
C CYS A 695 -3.68 -2.23 -14.92
N ASN A 696 -3.51 -3.02 -13.85
CA ASN A 696 -4.52 -4.01 -13.46
C ASN A 696 -5.59 -3.34 -12.59
N THR A 697 -6.58 -2.71 -13.20
CA THR A 697 -7.68 -2.05 -12.47
C THR A 697 -8.74 -3.02 -11.93
N ASP A 698 -8.56 -4.33 -12.12
CA ASP A 698 -9.41 -5.40 -11.55
C ASP A 698 -8.92 -5.88 -10.17
N ASP A 699 -7.92 -5.21 -9.59
CA ASP A 699 -7.17 -5.64 -8.41
C ASP A 699 -6.80 -4.40 -7.55
N PHE A 700 -6.37 -4.62 -6.30
CA PHE A 700 -5.88 -3.58 -5.41
C PHE A 700 -4.62 -2.94 -6.00
N MET A 701 -4.77 -1.69 -6.44
CA MET A 701 -3.65 -0.86 -6.84
C MET A 701 -3.12 -0.10 -5.63
N THR A 702 -1.81 -0.04 -5.49
CA THR A 702 -1.17 0.77 -4.45
C THR A 702 -0.94 2.16 -5.01
N PHE A 703 -1.38 3.18 -4.30
CA PHE A 703 -1.18 4.58 -4.63
C PHE A 703 -0.24 5.20 -3.60
N CYS A 704 0.52 6.20 -4.04
CA CYS A 704 1.43 6.95 -3.21
C CYS A 704 1.32 8.44 -3.55
N LEU A 705 0.93 9.22 -2.55
CA LEU A 705 0.99 10.67 -2.57
C LEU A 705 2.25 11.12 -1.82
N GLU A 706 3.24 11.63 -2.56
CA GLU A 706 4.49 12.18 -2.05
C GLU A 706 4.36 13.72 -1.95
N ILE A 707 4.57 14.28 -0.77
CA ILE A 707 4.40 15.71 -0.47
C ILE A 707 5.74 16.26 0.00
N GLN A 708 6.42 16.97 -0.88
CA GLN A 708 7.69 17.63 -0.61
C GLN A 708 7.42 19.04 -0.09
N ARG A 709 7.33 19.18 1.23
CA ARG A 709 6.99 20.45 1.89
C ARG A 709 7.99 21.57 1.61
N SER A 710 9.28 21.24 1.50
CA SER A 710 10.35 22.21 1.22
C SER A 710 10.26 22.85 -0.16
N THR A 711 9.81 22.11 -1.17
CA THR A 711 9.71 22.57 -2.56
C THR A 711 8.29 22.96 -2.98
N GLY A 712 7.29 22.70 -2.12
CA GLY A 712 5.88 22.88 -2.47
C GLY A 712 5.37 21.81 -3.45
N ARG A 713 6.13 20.76 -3.74
CA ARG A 713 5.81 19.78 -4.78
C ARG A 713 4.96 18.62 -4.22
N VAL A 714 3.92 18.26 -4.96
CA VAL A 714 3.07 17.10 -4.68
C VAL A 714 3.12 16.15 -5.88
N ILE A 715 3.33 14.86 -5.63
CA ILE A 715 3.44 13.83 -6.65
C ILE A 715 2.48 12.70 -6.29
N LEU A 716 1.46 12.49 -7.11
CA LEU A 716 0.62 11.31 -7.06
C LEU A 716 1.17 10.27 -8.04
N SER A 717 1.32 9.04 -7.56
CA SER A 717 1.79 7.91 -8.35
C SER A 717 1.07 6.63 -7.94
N HIS A 718 1.15 5.62 -8.78
CA HIS A 718 0.61 4.29 -8.49
C HIS A 718 1.63 3.21 -8.84
N SER A 719 1.50 2.09 -8.14
CA SER A 719 2.10 0.80 -8.44
C SER A 719 0.98 -0.23 -8.47
N GLY A 720 0.80 -0.91 -9.61
CA GLY A 720 -0.08 -2.07 -9.65
C GLY A 720 0.46 -3.21 -8.77
N PRO A 721 -0.34 -4.25 -8.48
CA PRO A 721 0.12 -5.46 -7.76
C PRO A 721 1.36 -6.08 -8.42
N ASN A 722 1.45 -5.89 -9.72
CA ASN A 722 2.55 -6.34 -10.53
C ASN A 722 3.70 -5.33 -10.61
N SER A 723 3.50 -4.04 -10.33
CA SER A 723 4.48 -2.96 -10.60
C SER A 723 5.09 -3.06 -12.01
N ILE A 724 4.34 -3.64 -12.94
CA ILE A 724 4.76 -3.92 -14.31
C ILE A 724 4.27 -2.77 -15.16
N TYR A 725 5.23 -1.97 -15.62
CA TYR A 725 5.10 -1.07 -16.77
C TYR A 725 4.04 0.04 -16.60
N ASN A 726 4.30 1.21 -17.21
CA ASN A 726 3.46 2.41 -17.13
C ASN A 726 3.25 3.01 -15.70
N HIS A 727 4.33 3.55 -15.12
CA HIS A 727 4.25 4.40 -13.93
C HIS A 727 3.94 5.84 -14.32
N GLU A 728 2.67 6.16 -14.48
CA GLU A 728 2.24 7.54 -14.66
C GLU A 728 2.33 8.30 -13.33
N GLN A 729 2.66 9.58 -13.40
CA GLN A 729 2.72 10.47 -12.25
C GLN A 729 1.97 11.75 -12.55
N ILE A 730 1.18 12.20 -11.58
CA ILE A 730 0.50 13.49 -11.61
C ILE A 730 1.24 14.40 -10.63
N CYS A 731 1.87 15.48 -11.13
CA CYS A 731 2.72 16.35 -10.33
C CYS A 731 2.21 17.78 -10.29
N ALA A 732 2.04 18.34 -9.09
CA ALA A 732 1.71 19.75 -8.87
C ALA A 732 2.82 20.44 -8.07
N THR A 733 2.96 21.77 -8.22
CA THR A 733 3.76 22.60 -7.32
C THR A 733 2.89 23.73 -6.80
N PHE A 734 2.85 23.89 -5.48
CA PHE A 734 2.08 24.90 -4.78
C PHE A 734 3.02 25.90 -4.12
N SER A 735 2.79 27.19 -4.32
CA SER A 735 3.54 28.22 -3.61
C SER A 735 3.10 28.27 -2.15
N LYS A 736 4.03 28.55 -1.23
CA LYS A 736 3.71 28.71 0.20
C LYS A 736 2.72 29.85 0.46
N PHE A 737 2.67 30.84 -0.41
CA PHE A 737 1.76 31.98 -0.31
C PHE A 737 0.33 31.58 -0.67
N ASP A 738 0.15 30.77 -1.71
CA ASP A 738 -1.17 30.35 -2.19
C ASP A 738 -1.72 29.18 -1.37
N PHE A 739 -0.87 28.22 -1.04
CA PHE A 739 -1.25 26.99 -0.34
C PHE A 739 -0.06 26.34 0.38
N ASP A 740 0.07 26.61 1.68
CA ASP A 740 1.16 26.09 2.50
C ASP A 740 0.96 24.63 2.89
N LEU A 741 1.68 23.72 2.23
CA LEU A 741 1.66 22.27 2.50
C LEU A 741 2.10 21.91 3.94
N ASN A 742 2.76 22.82 4.67
CA ASN A 742 3.13 22.58 6.07
C ASN A 742 1.93 22.63 7.03
N GLN A 743 0.82 23.26 6.62
CA GLN A 743 -0.38 23.36 7.45
C GLN A 743 -1.26 22.11 7.38
N LEU A 744 -1.01 21.21 6.42
CA LEU A 744 -1.78 19.98 6.24
C LEU A 744 -1.53 19.00 7.38
N ASN A 745 -2.62 18.52 8.00
CA ASN A 745 -2.57 17.65 9.16
C ASN A 745 -3.49 16.42 9.06
N PHE A 746 -4.76 16.62 8.74
CA PHE A 746 -5.77 15.57 8.76
C PHE A 746 -5.88 14.90 7.39
N VAL A 747 -6.03 13.57 7.40
CA VAL A 747 -6.18 12.74 6.19
C VAL A 747 -7.61 12.23 6.13
N HIS A 748 -8.35 12.58 5.08
CA HIS A 748 -9.73 12.14 4.86
C HIS A 748 -9.85 11.35 3.56
N VAL A 749 -10.80 10.43 3.53
CA VAL A 749 -11.16 9.67 2.33
C VAL A 749 -12.67 9.72 2.11
N SER A 750 -13.11 9.81 0.85
CA SER A 750 -14.53 9.73 0.45
C SER A 750 -14.64 9.08 -0.93
N SER A 751 -15.85 8.65 -1.32
CA SER A 751 -16.09 8.03 -2.63
C SER A 751 -17.28 8.63 -3.36
N GLY A 752 -17.26 8.50 -4.68
CA GLY A 752 -18.25 9.08 -5.58
C GLY A 752 -19.50 8.22 -5.70
N ALA A 753 -19.81 7.85 -6.94
CA ALA A 753 -21.00 7.07 -7.29
C ALA A 753 -20.86 5.58 -6.94
N HIS A 754 -19.65 5.12 -6.60
CA HIS A 754 -19.36 3.72 -6.31
C HIS A 754 -18.83 3.52 -4.88
N THR A 755 -19.09 2.32 -4.35
CA THR A 755 -18.48 1.85 -3.09
C THR A 755 -17.02 1.50 -3.33
N VAL A 756 -16.13 1.99 -2.47
CA VAL A 756 -14.68 1.86 -2.66
C VAL A 756 -14.01 1.23 -1.44
N PRO A 757 -13.38 0.04 -1.57
CA PRO A 757 -12.56 -0.51 -0.52
C PRO A 757 -11.20 0.21 -0.49
N ILE A 758 -10.80 0.66 0.71
CA ILE A 758 -9.48 1.18 1.00
C ILE A 758 -8.79 0.24 1.98
N ARG A 759 -7.56 -0.15 1.64
CA ARG A 759 -6.69 -0.98 2.49
C ARG A 759 -5.36 -0.29 2.68
N ASN A 760 -4.73 -0.54 3.81
CA ASN A 760 -3.39 -0.08 4.11
C ASN A 760 -3.16 1.42 3.88
N LEU A 761 -4.10 2.26 4.32
CA LEU A 761 -3.91 3.72 4.32
C LEU A 761 -2.91 4.09 5.42
N ILE A 762 -1.69 4.47 5.03
CA ILE A 762 -0.54 4.69 5.89
C ILE A 762 0.04 6.08 5.65
N VAL A 763 0.46 6.76 6.70
CA VAL A 763 1.20 8.03 6.66
C VAL A 763 2.59 7.80 7.23
N THR A 764 3.64 8.12 6.47
CA THR A 764 5.04 7.91 6.85
C THR A 764 5.94 9.02 6.31
N PHE A 765 7.16 9.09 6.82
CA PHE A 765 8.21 10.03 6.40
C PHE A 765 9.39 9.31 5.72
N GLU A 766 9.27 8.00 5.56
CA GLU A 766 10.18 7.18 4.78
C GLU A 766 9.47 6.52 3.62
N LYS A 767 10.13 6.54 2.46
CA LYS A 767 9.63 5.82 1.31
C LYS A 767 9.72 4.32 1.59
N HIS A 768 8.59 3.61 1.65
CA HIS A 768 8.59 2.16 1.78
C HIS A 768 8.95 1.50 0.45
N PRO A 769 10.17 0.96 0.29
CA PRO A 769 10.57 0.34 -0.95
C PRO A 769 9.71 -0.88 -1.26
N ASP A 770 9.19 -1.58 -0.23
CA ASP A 770 8.38 -2.81 -0.30
C ASP A 770 6.91 -2.59 -0.70
N LEU A 771 6.42 -1.34 -0.68
CA LEU A 771 5.13 -0.95 -1.29
C LEU A 771 5.27 -0.59 -2.78
N HIS A 772 6.51 -0.56 -3.27
CA HIS A 772 6.92 -0.22 -4.63
C HIS A 772 7.59 -1.33 -5.47
N PRO A 773 7.80 -2.62 -5.07
CA PRO A 773 8.51 -3.57 -5.92
C PRO A 773 7.72 -4.87 -6.16
N THR A 774 7.82 -5.35 -7.40
CA THR A 774 7.83 -6.79 -7.68
C THR A 774 9.21 -7.34 -7.94
N PHE A 775 10.21 -6.46 -8.08
CA PHE A 775 11.53 -6.82 -8.55
C PHE A 775 12.42 -7.36 -7.42
N ASP A 776 13.02 -8.51 -7.68
CA ASP A 776 13.92 -9.24 -6.78
C ASP A 776 15.22 -8.45 -6.51
N LYS A 777 15.67 -8.39 -5.24
CA LYS A 777 16.95 -7.78 -4.85
C LYS A 777 18.16 -8.42 -5.56
N GLN A 778 18.09 -9.71 -5.90
CA GLN A 778 19.13 -10.42 -6.66
C GLN A 778 19.22 -9.95 -8.12
N PHE A 779 18.12 -9.46 -8.69
CA PHE A 779 18.09 -8.96 -10.06
C PHE A 779 18.80 -7.62 -10.20
N ASN A 780 18.67 -6.74 -9.20
CA ASN A 780 19.42 -5.48 -9.14
C ASN A 780 20.93 -5.70 -9.02
N LYS A 781 21.37 -6.77 -8.34
CA LYS A 781 22.79 -7.19 -8.31
C LYS A 781 23.29 -7.66 -9.67
N ALA A 782 22.48 -8.40 -10.43
CA ALA A 782 22.85 -8.88 -11.77
C ALA A 782 22.94 -7.76 -12.82
N LEU A 783 22.14 -6.69 -12.67
CA LEU A 783 22.27 -5.46 -13.48
C LEU A 783 23.58 -4.72 -13.15
N ALA A 784 23.90 -4.56 -11.86
CA ALA A 784 25.12 -3.90 -11.39
C ALA A 784 26.40 -4.65 -11.78
N SER A 785 26.33 -5.97 -11.99
CA SER A 785 27.46 -6.80 -12.43
C SER A 785 27.55 -6.98 -13.95
N SER A 786 26.74 -6.29 -14.76
CA SER A 786 26.64 -6.51 -16.23
C SER A 786 27.09 -5.32 -17.11
N THR A 787 27.76 -4.34 -16.50
CA THR A 787 28.40 -3.22 -17.19
C THR A 787 29.79 -3.52 -17.75
N ASP A 788 30.27 -4.76 -17.67
CA ASP A 788 31.52 -5.14 -18.31
C ASP A 788 31.37 -5.20 -19.85
N PRO A 789 32.24 -4.51 -20.61
CA PRO A 789 32.33 -4.70 -22.05
C PRO A 789 32.85 -6.12 -22.33
N VAL A 790 32.20 -6.80 -23.27
CA VAL A 790 32.52 -8.15 -23.73
C VAL A 790 33.97 -8.19 -24.24
N LEU A 791 34.88 -8.74 -23.44
CA LEU A 791 36.20 -9.19 -23.86
C LEU A 791 36.16 -10.70 -24.12
N ILE A 792 36.64 -11.10 -25.29
CA ILE A 792 36.82 -12.49 -25.72
C ILE A 792 37.86 -13.15 -24.79
N THR A 793 37.48 -14.28 -24.20
CA THR A 793 38.22 -15.03 -23.18
C THR A 793 39.60 -15.55 -23.60
N ARG A 794 40.57 -15.49 -22.66
CA ARG A 794 41.44 -16.62 -22.30
C ARG A 794 41.50 -16.73 -20.77
N GLN A 795 41.44 -17.98 -20.29
CA GLN A 795 41.37 -18.41 -18.89
C GLN A 795 42.58 -17.93 -18.08
N ASP A 796 42.37 -17.53 -16.81
CA ASP A 796 42.82 -18.31 -15.66
C ASP A 796 42.29 -17.75 -14.32
N THR A 797 42.46 -18.60 -13.31
CA THR A 797 41.78 -18.84 -12.03
C THR A 797 41.81 -17.79 -10.89
N THR A 798 40.86 -18.02 -9.95
CA THR A 798 40.89 -17.89 -8.47
C THR A 798 40.50 -16.59 -7.72
N GLU A 799 39.31 -16.68 -7.09
CA GLU A 799 38.94 -16.41 -5.68
C GLU A 799 39.12 -15.03 -5.02
N GLY A 800 38.04 -14.52 -4.39
CA GLY A 800 38.15 -13.74 -3.14
C GLY A 800 37.29 -12.47 -2.95
N SER A 801 35.98 -12.63 -2.79
CA SER A 801 35.05 -11.90 -1.89
C SER A 801 35.18 -10.39 -1.58
N VAL A 802 34.12 -9.66 -1.95
CA VAL A 802 33.81 -8.24 -1.68
C VAL A 802 32.90 -8.09 -0.43
N VAL A 803 33.08 -7.02 0.36
CA VAL A 803 32.00 -6.42 1.20
C VAL A 803 31.95 -4.90 0.95
N VAL A 804 30.78 -4.42 0.51
CA VAL A 804 30.43 -3.02 0.20
C VAL A 804 29.59 -2.44 1.34
N VAL A 805 29.87 -1.20 1.75
CA VAL A 805 28.92 -0.32 2.45
C VAL A 805 28.87 1.01 1.70
N ASN A 806 27.72 1.34 1.13
CA ASN A 806 27.45 2.59 0.43
C ASN A 806 26.64 3.53 1.33
N ILE A 807 27.13 4.76 1.49
CA ILE A 807 26.39 5.92 1.98
C ILE A 807 26.42 6.94 0.84
N HIS A 808 25.25 7.30 0.32
CA HIS A 808 25.09 8.52 -0.47
C HIS A 808 24.67 9.62 0.49
N ASP A 809 25.33 10.78 0.41
CA ASP A 809 24.53 11.98 0.30
C ASP A 809 25.17 13.08 -0.54
N SER A 810 24.23 13.77 -1.18
CA SER A 810 24.27 14.87 -2.12
C SER A 810 24.92 16.15 -1.57
N LYS A 811 25.38 17.01 -2.48
CA LYS A 811 25.27 18.46 -2.34
C LYS A 811 25.46 19.15 -3.67
N ASP A 812 24.53 20.06 -3.98
CA ASP A 812 24.68 21.04 -5.04
C ASP A 812 24.76 22.45 -4.44
N THR A 813 25.83 23.14 -4.86
CA THR A 813 25.94 24.55 -5.28
C THR A 813 25.44 25.75 -4.44
N LYS A 814 26.45 26.49 -3.93
CA LYS A 814 26.82 27.92 -4.20
C LYS A 814 25.93 29.10 -3.72
N SER A 815 26.36 29.74 -2.61
CA SER A 815 27.00 31.08 -2.44
C SER A 815 26.45 32.33 -3.19
N PRO A 816 26.51 33.59 -2.67
CA PRO A 816 27.77 34.24 -2.22
C PRO A 816 27.77 35.32 -1.09
N SER A 817 28.95 35.44 -0.45
CA SER A 817 29.70 36.61 0.11
C SER A 817 28.97 37.72 0.92
N PHE A 818 29.50 38.31 2.00
CA PHE A 818 30.82 38.97 2.14
C PHE A 818 31.04 39.41 3.62
N PHE A 819 32.31 39.61 3.98
CA PHE A 819 32.92 40.23 5.19
C PHE A 819 33.36 39.37 6.39
N SER A 820 34.61 39.70 6.75
CA SER A 820 35.57 39.02 7.59
C SER A 820 35.66 39.59 9.01
N GLN A 821 36.41 38.86 9.85
CA GLN A 821 37.00 39.22 11.15
C GLN A 821 36.07 38.93 12.34
N VAL A 822 36.39 37.91 13.13
CA VAL A 822 37.28 38.00 14.30
C VAL A 822 37.80 36.59 14.58
N ALA A 823 39.12 36.45 14.52
CA ALA A 823 39.86 35.32 15.06
C ALA A 823 39.97 35.45 16.59
N ASP A 824 40.34 34.35 17.24
CA ASP A 824 40.67 34.20 18.66
C ASP A 824 39.48 33.92 19.58
N LYS A 825 39.20 32.62 19.78
CA LYS A 825 39.38 31.99 21.09
C LYS A 825 39.06 30.48 21.08
N VAL A 826 39.89 29.79 21.86
CA VAL A 826 39.74 28.43 22.40
C VAL A 826 40.16 27.27 21.50
N GLY A 827 41.49 27.12 21.41
CA GLY A 827 42.10 25.79 21.44
C GLY A 827 42.01 25.16 22.83
N ALA A 828 42.21 23.84 22.86
CA ALA A 828 42.40 22.97 24.02
C ALA A 828 41.13 22.48 24.77
N VAL A 829 40.38 21.54 24.17
CA VAL A 829 40.02 20.24 24.78
C VAL A 829 39.70 19.25 23.64
N LYS A 830 40.72 18.64 23.01
CA LYS A 830 40.50 17.49 22.14
C LYS A 830 41.69 16.51 22.06
N ASP A 831 42.47 16.43 23.14
CA ASP A 831 43.50 15.40 23.30
C ASP A 831 43.25 14.61 24.59
N LYS A 832 42.26 13.72 24.55
CA LYS A 832 42.19 12.49 25.36
C LYS A 832 41.05 11.63 24.82
N PHE A 833 41.39 10.35 24.55
CA PHE A 833 40.62 9.33 23.81
C PHE A 833 40.85 9.26 22.30
N ILE A 834 42.13 9.22 21.89
CA ILE A 834 42.57 8.40 20.75
C ILE A 834 43.43 7.29 21.34
N GLY A 835 42.88 6.09 21.35
CA GLY A 835 43.49 4.91 21.95
C GLY A 835 42.52 3.75 21.88
N LEU A 836 42.08 3.45 20.66
CA LEU A 836 41.49 2.20 20.14
C LEU A 836 41.03 2.52 18.71
N PHE A 837 41.50 1.75 17.74
CA PHE A 837 41.28 1.75 16.27
C PHE A 837 42.51 2.19 15.44
N PRO A 838 43.09 1.27 14.64
CA PRO A 838 44.31 1.50 13.86
C PRO A 838 44.06 2.29 12.58
N GLY A 839 45.10 2.98 12.11
CA GLY A 839 45.04 4.05 11.11
C GLY A 839 44.57 3.66 9.70
N GLY A 840 43.87 4.59 9.06
CA GLY A 840 43.59 4.59 7.63
C GLY A 840 44.77 5.19 6.86
N ALA A 841 45.40 4.39 6.01
CA ALA A 841 46.28 4.87 4.96
C ALA A 841 45.53 5.80 3.99
N PRO A 842 46.22 6.71 3.26
CA PRO A 842 45.59 7.50 2.21
C PRO A 842 44.91 6.55 1.20
N THR A 843 43.60 6.68 1.03
CA THR A 843 42.82 5.88 0.09
C THR A 843 43.29 6.20 -1.32
N VAL A 844 44.07 5.29 -1.91
CA VAL A 844 44.45 5.35 -3.32
C VAL A 844 43.20 5.11 -4.15
N LEU A 845 42.64 6.18 -4.74
CA LEU A 845 41.50 6.08 -5.65
C LEU A 845 41.91 5.32 -6.91
N THR A 846 41.11 4.33 -7.30
CA THR A 846 41.35 3.50 -8.49
C THR A 846 41.38 4.38 -9.75
N PRO A 847 42.39 4.29 -10.63
CA PRO A 847 42.37 5.06 -11.89
C PRO A 847 41.12 4.77 -12.72
N CYS A 848 40.44 5.81 -13.20
CA CYS A 848 39.30 5.67 -14.11
C CYS A 848 39.76 5.04 -15.42
N SER A 849 39.06 4.00 -15.89
CA SER A 849 39.34 3.33 -17.18
C SER A 849 39.28 4.28 -18.37
N ASP A 850 38.45 5.32 -18.31
CA ASP A 850 38.29 6.31 -19.39
C ASP A 850 39.33 7.44 -19.31
N GLY A 851 40.11 7.52 -18.22
CA GLY A 851 41.19 8.49 -18.04
C GLY A 851 40.79 9.93 -18.36
N VAL A 852 41.55 10.60 -19.22
CA VAL A 852 41.29 11.99 -19.65
C VAL A 852 40.03 12.13 -20.52
N ASN A 853 39.48 11.03 -21.03
CA ASN A 853 38.27 11.02 -21.86
C ASN A 853 36.99 10.80 -21.03
N CYS A 854 37.08 10.74 -19.70
CA CYS A 854 35.95 10.43 -18.84
C CYS A 854 34.88 11.55 -18.85
N LEU A 855 33.72 11.24 -19.40
CA LEU A 855 32.53 12.10 -19.36
C LEU A 855 31.95 12.25 -17.95
N MET A 856 32.11 11.22 -17.11
CA MET A 856 31.52 11.18 -15.77
C MET A 856 32.22 12.15 -14.81
N GLN A 857 33.51 12.41 -15.00
CA GLN A 857 34.33 13.32 -14.19
C GLN A 857 33.75 14.74 -14.10
N TYR A 858 33.03 15.19 -15.14
CA TYR A 858 32.44 16.54 -15.23
C TYR A 858 30.92 16.52 -15.37
N SER A 859 30.29 15.39 -15.06
CA SER A 859 28.83 15.23 -15.13
C SER A 859 28.14 15.70 -13.84
N ASP A 860 26.80 15.74 -13.84
CA ASP A 860 26.00 15.99 -12.63
C ASP A 860 26.19 14.90 -11.55
N ARG A 861 26.89 13.79 -11.88
CA ARG A 861 27.27 12.70 -10.96
C ARG A 861 28.78 12.66 -10.65
N ALA A 862 29.53 13.72 -11.00
CA ALA A 862 30.98 13.81 -10.81
C ALA A 862 31.41 13.51 -9.37
N ALA A 863 30.65 13.97 -8.36
CA ALA A 863 31.00 13.76 -6.96
C ALA A 863 31.10 12.26 -6.57
N ILE A 864 30.18 11.44 -7.10
CA ILE A 864 30.12 9.99 -6.83
C ILE A 864 31.22 9.26 -7.61
N HIS A 865 31.43 9.68 -8.86
CA HIS A 865 32.45 9.09 -9.73
C HIS A 865 33.86 9.39 -9.21
N ASN A 866 34.12 10.65 -8.86
CA ASN A 866 35.42 11.14 -8.41
C ASN A 866 35.73 10.72 -6.96
N SER A 867 34.74 10.33 -6.15
CA SER A 867 35.00 9.70 -4.85
C SER A 867 35.48 8.25 -4.97
N THR A 868 35.36 7.66 -6.16
CA THR A 868 35.70 6.24 -6.42
C THR A 868 36.90 6.13 -7.35
N TYR A 869 37.01 7.03 -8.34
CA TYR A 869 38.02 6.96 -9.38
C TYR A 869 38.91 8.20 -9.43
N SER A 870 40.21 7.98 -9.64
CA SER A 870 41.16 9.04 -9.94
C SER A 870 41.31 9.29 -11.45
N HIS A 871 41.60 10.53 -11.83
CA HIS A 871 41.76 10.95 -13.22
C HIS A 871 43.06 11.74 -13.38
N PRO A 872 43.72 11.71 -14.54
CA PRO A 872 44.86 12.60 -14.79
C PRO A 872 44.45 14.07 -14.67
N CYS A 873 45.22 14.84 -13.91
CA CYS A 873 45.03 16.28 -13.80
C CYS A 873 45.22 16.94 -15.15
N ARG A 874 44.33 17.86 -15.51
CA ARG A 874 44.37 18.55 -16.80
C ARG A 874 45.60 19.44 -16.98
N PHE A 875 46.23 19.85 -15.89
CA PHE A 875 47.47 20.61 -15.90
C PHE A 875 48.68 19.77 -15.51
N SER A 876 48.50 18.46 -15.26
CA SER A 876 49.55 17.53 -14.84
C SER A 876 50.42 18.14 -13.73
N GLU A 877 51.73 18.20 -13.88
CA GLU A 877 52.66 18.77 -12.90
C GLU A 877 52.57 20.30 -12.74
N LEU A 878 51.82 21.00 -13.59
CA LEU A 878 51.61 22.46 -13.53
C LEU A 878 50.37 22.88 -12.73
N CYS A 879 49.61 21.91 -12.19
CA CYS A 879 48.44 22.22 -11.39
C CYS A 879 48.84 22.90 -10.07
N ARG A 880 48.08 23.91 -9.66
CA ARG A 880 48.23 24.57 -8.35
C ARG A 880 47.21 24.05 -7.33
N ASP A 881 46.10 23.48 -7.80
CA ASP A 881 44.99 23.01 -6.98
C ASP A 881 45.00 21.48 -6.91
N HIS A 882 45.35 20.95 -5.74
CA HIS A 882 45.50 19.51 -5.52
C HIS A 882 44.18 18.91 -5.05
N GLU A 883 43.34 18.50 -6.00
CA GLU A 883 42.12 17.74 -5.68
C GLU A 883 42.47 16.25 -5.47
N PRO A 884 41.92 15.57 -4.43
CA PRO A 884 42.28 14.19 -4.10
C PRO A 884 42.02 13.16 -5.21
N HIS A 885 41.12 13.47 -6.14
CA HIS A 885 40.73 12.60 -7.25
C HIS A 885 41.47 12.90 -8.57
N LEU A 886 42.47 13.80 -8.53
CA LEU A 886 43.31 14.12 -9.66
C LEU A 886 44.74 13.61 -9.45
N THR A 887 45.26 12.82 -10.39
CA THR A 887 46.65 12.39 -10.41
C THR A 887 47.52 13.42 -11.12
N HIS A 888 48.62 13.81 -10.49
CA HIS A 888 49.54 14.84 -10.99
C HIS A 888 50.81 14.20 -11.57
N GLU A 889 50.65 13.06 -12.25
CA GLU A 889 51.75 12.39 -12.92
C GLU A 889 52.39 13.33 -13.95
N PRO A 890 53.73 13.50 -13.95
CA PRO A 890 54.41 14.37 -14.91
C PRO A 890 54.09 13.97 -16.35
N HIS A 891 53.47 14.86 -17.10
CA HIS A 891 53.15 14.66 -18.50
C HIS A 891 54.28 15.23 -19.35
N LYS A 892 55.31 14.39 -19.59
CA LYS A 892 56.57 14.77 -20.25
C LYS A 892 56.40 14.98 -21.76
N VAL A 893 55.75 16.07 -22.14
CA VAL A 893 55.57 16.50 -23.53
C VAL A 893 56.34 17.78 -23.84
N PRO A 894 56.90 17.94 -25.06
CA PRO A 894 57.61 19.15 -25.44
C PRO A 894 56.69 20.38 -25.43
N ARG A 895 57.26 21.57 -25.25
CA ARG A 895 56.51 22.82 -25.42
C ARG A 895 56.28 23.08 -26.91
N CYS A 896 55.08 23.50 -27.30
CA CYS A 896 54.79 23.88 -28.68
C CYS A 896 55.62 25.11 -29.09
N ASP A 897 56.30 25.05 -30.25
CA ASP A 897 57.09 26.17 -30.79
C ASP A 897 56.28 27.45 -31.00
N SER A 898 54.99 27.29 -31.30
CA SER A 898 54.07 28.42 -31.49
C SER A 898 53.39 28.89 -30.19
N ASP A 899 53.53 28.15 -29.08
CA ASP A 899 53.00 28.43 -27.74
C ASP A 899 51.64 29.17 -27.75
N ARG A 900 51.59 30.44 -27.34
CA ARG A 900 50.33 31.21 -27.28
C ARG A 900 49.66 31.46 -28.65
N ASN A 901 50.42 31.38 -29.75
CA ASN A 901 49.97 31.61 -31.12
C ASN A 901 49.71 30.31 -31.90
N CYS A 902 49.69 29.15 -31.22
CA CYS A 902 49.44 27.86 -31.86
C CYS A 902 48.03 27.82 -32.49
N LYS A 903 47.93 27.38 -33.74
CA LYS A 903 46.65 27.22 -34.46
C LYS A 903 45.90 25.94 -34.09
N ASP A 904 46.59 25.00 -33.46
CA ASP A 904 46.07 23.68 -33.10
C ASP A 904 45.61 23.59 -31.63
N LEU A 905 45.37 24.73 -30.97
CA LEU A 905 44.89 24.79 -29.59
C LEU A 905 43.54 24.07 -29.37
N CYS A 906 42.75 23.94 -30.43
CA CYS A 906 41.46 23.24 -30.47
C CYS A 906 41.57 21.74 -30.76
N ASN A 907 42.77 21.22 -31.05
CA ASN A 907 42.98 19.81 -31.35
C ASN A 907 43.36 19.07 -30.04
N PRO A 908 42.50 18.18 -29.51
CA PRO A 908 42.77 17.47 -28.27
C PRO A 908 44.01 16.56 -28.32
N ILE A 909 44.35 16.01 -29.48
CA ILE A 909 45.56 15.19 -29.66
C ILE A 909 46.80 16.08 -29.58
N HIS A 910 46.80 17.21 -30.29
CA HIS A 910 47.89 18.19 -30.21
C HIS A 910 48.11 18.70 -28.79
N ARG A 911 47.03 18.95 -28.05
CA ARG A 911 47.10 19.38 -26.64
C ARG A 911 47.70 18.31 -25.74
N ALA A 912 47.43 17.04 -26.02
CA ALA A 912 48.04 15.91 -25.32
C ALA A 912 49.49 15.63 -25.75
N GLU A 913 49.96 16.11 -26.90
CA GLU A 913 51.33 15.91 -27.39
C GLU A 913 52.24 17.11 -27.18
N TYR A 914 51.69 18.31 -26.99
CA TYR A 914 52.45 19.55 -26.83
C TYR A 914 51.88 20.47 -25.74
N ARG A 915 52.77 20.96 -24.88
CA ARG A 915 52.43 21.88 -23.81
C ARG A 915 52.36 23.33 -24.29
N HIS A 916 51.41 24.08 -23.73
CA HIS A 916 51.19 25.50 -24.01
C HIS A 916 51.09 26.31 -22.72
N THR A 917 51.73 27.47 -22.66
CA THR A 917 51.81 28.29 -21.45
C THR A 917 50.43 28.78 -21.01
N GLY A 918 50.04 28.45 -19.77
CA GLY A 918 48.77 28.89 -19.18
C GLY A 918 47.54 28.18 -19.73
N ARG A 919 47.72 27.03 -20.40
CA ARG A 919 46.63 26.20 -20.92
C ARG A 919 46.74 24.76 -20.38
N PRO A 920 45.63 24.03 -20.20
CA PRO A 920 45.70 22.64 -19.77
C PRO A 920 46.27 21.73 -20.87
N ASP A 921 46.96 20.67 -20.48
CA ASP A 921 47.46 19.63 -21.37
C ASP A 921 46.28 18.78 -21.93
N PHE A 922 45.17 18.67 -21.20
CA PHE A 922 43.98 17.92 -21.64
C PHE A 922 42.71 18.78 -21.76
N LEU A 923 41.93 18.59 -22.84
CA LEU A 923 40.61 19.21 -23.02
C LEU A 923 39.53 18.45 -22.23
N ILE A 924 38.44 19.14 -21.84
CA ILE A 924 37.30 18.51 -21.16
C ILE A 924 36.44 17.76 -22.19
N PRO A 925 36.10 16.49 -21.99
CA PRO A 925 35.10 15.82 -22.83
C PRO A 925 33.76 16.59 -22.80
N CYS A 926 33.32 17.13 -23.93
CA CYS A 926 32.05 17.85 -24.03
C CYS A 926 30.88 16.89 -23.73
N ARG A 927 29.94 17.28 -22.87
CA ARG A 927 28.75 16.46 -22.55
C ARG A 927 27.95 16.04 -23.80
N ASN A 928 27.96 16.87 -24.83
CA ASN A 928 27.25 16.61 -26.10
C ASN A 928 28.14 15.94 -27.17
N GLN A 929 29.44 15.75 -26.92
CA GLN A 929 30.39 15.07 -27.81
C GLN A 929 30.22 15.55 -29.28
N GLU A 930 30.17 14.64 -30.25
CA GLU A 930 30.01 14.95 -31.67
C GLU A 930 28.73 15.75 -31.99
N LYS A 931 27.71 15.67 -31.12
CA LYS A 931 26.43 16.37 -31.27
C LYS A 931 26.45 17.82 -30.77
N CYS A 932 27.58 18.32 -30.25
CA CYS A 932 27.67 19.70 -29.80
C CYS A 932 27.49 20.69 -30.97
N ARG A 933 26.53 21.61 -30.81
CA ARG A 933 26.26 22.67 -31.79
C ARG A 933 27.17 23.89 -31.65
N ASN A 934 27.85 24.04 -30.51
CA ASN A 934 28.78 25.14 -30.29
C ASN A 934 30.16 24.80 -30.88
N ARG A 935 30.48 25.42 -32.02
CA ARG A 935 31.77 25.24 -32.73
C ARG A 935 32.69 26.45 -32.61
N SER A 936 32.41 27.38 -31.69
CA SER A 936 33.28 28.54 -31.45
C SER A 936 34.65 28.11 -30.95
N ASP A 937 35.69 28.88 -31.30
CA ASP A 937 37.05 28.59 -30.86
C ASP A 937 37.18 28.64 -29.34
N ASP A 938 36.48 29.56 -28.64
CA ASP A 938 36.50 29.63 -27.17
C ASP A 938 35.95 28.35 -26.51
N HIS A 939 34.97 27.70 -27.14
CA HIS A 939 34.48 26.40 -26.69
C HIS A 939 35.49 25.29 -27.01
N ARG A 940 36.03 25.26 -28.23
CA ARG A 940 36.92 24.18 -28.71
C ARG A 940 38.31 24.19 -28.07
N ILE A 941 38.79 25.33 -27.55
CA ILE A 941 40.04 25.38 -26.76
C ILE A 941 39.87 24.80 -25.34
N LYS A 942 38.62 24.58 -24.89
CA LYS A 942 38.27 24.06 -23.55
C LYS A 942 37.76 22.63 -23.60
N TYR A 943 37.02 22.25 -24.65
CA TYR A 943 36.31 20.98 -24.74
C TYR A 943 36.68 20.15 -25.98
N SER A 944 36.73 18.82 -25.85
CA SER A 944 36.80 17.85 -26.95
C SER A 944 35.40 17.30 -27.30
N HIS A 945 35.18 16.89 -28.55
CA HIS A 945 33.88 16.49 -29.11
C HIS A 945 33.88 15.04 -29.62
N GLY A 946 34.62 14.15 -28.97
CA GLY A 946 34.63 12.71 -29.27
C GLY A 946 35.96 12.20 -29.78
N GLU A 947 36.94 13.07 -29.96
CA GLU A 947 38.30 12.69 -30.31
C GLU A 947 38.96 11.98 -29.10
N LEU A 948 39.23 10.68 -29.24
CA LEU A 948 39.83 9.86 -28.20
C LEU A 948 41.33 10.15 -28.07
N ILE A 949 41.76 10.67 -26.92
CA ILE A 949 43.17 10.78 -26.58
C ILE A 949 43.64 9.42 -26.08
N VAL A 950 44.48 8.75 -26.86
CA VAL A 950 45.13 7.50 -26.45
C VAL A 950 46.42 7.89 -25.74
N LYS A 951 46.60 7.49 -24.46
CA LYS A 951 47.89 7.69 -23.76
C LYS A 951 48.99 7.03 -24.61
N PRO A 952 50.06 7.74 -25.01
CA PRO A 952 51.18 7.10 -25.68
C PRO A 952 51.80 6.09 -24.72
N ILE A 953 51.77 4.82 -25.11
CA ILE A 953 52.49 3.75 -24.42
C ILE A 953 53.97 4.11 -24.54
N ASN A 954 54.69 4.19 -23.42
CA ASN A 954 56.14 4.43 -23.41
C ASN A 954 56.85 3.38 -24.26
N SER A 955 57.11 3.70 -25.53
CA SER A 955 58.03 2.96 -26.39
C SER A 955 59.12 3.93 -26.82
N THR A 956 60.26 3.85 -26.16
CA THR A 956 61.54 4.23 -26.74
C THR A 956 61.75 3.46 -28.04
N GLN A 957 61.55 4.10 -29.19
CA GLN A 957 62.44 4.06 -30.37
C GLN A 957 61.78 4.75 -31.59
N GLU A 958 62.31 5.95 -31.86
CA GLU A 958 62.59 6.60 -33.14
C GLU A 958 61.61 6.46 -34.33
N ARG A 959 61.04 7.61 -34.73
CA ARG A 959 60.84 7.94 -36.15
C ARG A 959 61.36 9.32 -36.47
N VAL A 960 62.20 9.36 -37.51
CA VAL A 960 62.73 10.52 -38.21
C VAL A 960 61.60 11.22 -38.98
N SER A 961 61.68 12.55 -39.01
CA SER A 961 60.73 13.52 -39.56
C SER A 961 60.58 13.53 -41.09
N PRO A 962 59.53 14.21 -41.62
CA PRO A 962 59.13 14.18 -43.02
C PRO A 962 59.50 15.47 -43.79
N LEU A 963 59.55 15.37 -45.12
CA LEU A 963 59.54 16.46 -46.10
C LEU A 963 58.84 15.91 -47.36
N ALA A 964 58.20 16.65 -48.26
CA ALA A 964 57.50 17.91 -48.31
C ALA A 964 56.99 18.03 -49.76
N GLN A 965 55.85 18.70 -49.95
CA GLN A 965 55.52 19.53 -51.12
C GLN A 965 55.30 18.95 -52.54
N SER A 966 54.10 19.31 -53.03
CA SER A 966 53.83 20.04 -54.28
C SER A 966 53.39 19.28 -55.55
N ASN A 967 52.16 19.63 -55.95
CA ASN A 967 51.68 20.06 -57.27
C ASN A 967 52.04 19.33 -58.59
N ARG A 968 50.94 19.18 -59.35
CA ARG A 968 50.76 19.26 -60.82
C ARG A 968 50.94 18.01 -61.70
N SER A 969 49.77 17.61 -62.22
CA SER A 969 49.43 17.30 -63.62
C SER A 969 49.89 16.01 -64.31
N SER A 970 48.88 15.41 -64.97
CA SER A 970 48.89 14.71 -66.27
C SER A 970 48.93 13.17 -66.30
N ARG A 971 47.85 12.65 -66.91
CA ARG A 971 47.67 11.49 -67.80
C ARG A 971 48.28 10.10 -67.50
N GLN A 972 47.35 9.14 -67.70
CA GLN A 972 47.47 7.78 -68.27
C GLN A 972 47.75 6.58 -67.35
N GLN A 973 46.78 5.64 -67.37
CA GLN A 973 46.87 4.17 -67.54
C GLN A 973 47.91 3.42 -66.65
N THR A 974 47.62 2.36 -65.88
CA THR A 974 46.87 1.12 -66.17
C THR A 974 46.59 0.33 -64.86
N SER A 975 45.68 -0.64 -64.99
CA SER A 975 45.65 -1.98 -64.35
C SER A 975 45.37 -2.15 -62.84
N SER A 976 44.20 -2.77 -62.62
CA SER A 976 43.91 -3.90 -61.73
C SER A 976 44.17 -3.77 -60.23
N ASP A 977 43.06 -3.67 -59.49
CA ASP A 977 42.94 -4.46 -58.27
C ASP A 977 41.50 -4.96 -58.09
N ARG A 978 41.32 -6.29 -58.02
CA ARG A 978 40.03 -6.98 -57.86
C ARG A 978 39.78 -7.13 -56.36
N SER A 979 38.91 -6.29 -55.80
CA SER A 979 38.34 -6.54 -54.47
C SER A 979 37.39 -7.75 -54.53
N GLU A 980 37.64 -8.78 -53.73
CA GLU A 980 36.77 -9.95 -53.57
C GLU A 980 35.34 -9.54 -53.18
N ARG A 981 34.36 -9.93 -54.00
CA ARG A 981 32.93 -9.70 -53.72
C ARG A 981 32.39 -10.81 -52.82
N ILE A 982 31.54 -10.44 -51.87
CA ILE A 982 30.94 -11.35 -50.89
C ILE A 982 29.82 -12.16 -51.55
N VAL A 983 29.73 -13.47 -51.34
CA VAL A 983 28.65 -14.29 -51.95
C VAL A 983 27.27 -13.85 -51.44
N CYS A 984 26.34 -13.56 -52.35
CA CYS A 984 24.97 -13.20 -52.02
C CYS A 984 24.25 -14.39 -51.39
N ARG A 985 23.67 -14.22 -50.20
CA ARG A 985 22.94 -15.29 -49.49
C ARG A 985 21.72 -15.85 -50.25
N PHE A 986 21.25 -15.14 -51.27
CA PHE A 986 20.12 -15.52 -52.11
C PHE A 986 20.54 -16.18 -53.43
N GLY A 987 21.86 -16.30 -53.71
CA GLY A 987 22.40 -16.94 -54.91
C GLY A 987 21.73 -16.45 -56.21
N ALA A 988 21.46 -17.37 -57.12
CA ALA A 988 20.74 -17.09 -58.38
C ALA A 988 19.29 -16.57 -58.19
N GLY A 989 18.71 -16.69 -56.99
CA GLY A 989 17.36 -16.22 -56.66
C GLY A 989 17.29 -14.76 -56.20
N CYS A 990 18.37 -13.99 -56.29
CA CYS A 990 18.40 -12.59 -55.87
C CYS A 990 17.72 -11.67 -56.90
N HIS A 991 16.64 -10.99 -56.51
CA HIS A 991 15.95 -10.01 -57.35
C HIS A 991 16.49 -8.57 -57.23
N ASP A 992 17.44 -8.32 -56.32
CA ASP A 992 18.08 -7.00 -56.19
C ASP A 992 19.11 -6.79 -57.30
N SER A 993 18.75 -5.93 -58.24
CA SER A 993 19.55 -5.58 -59.42
C SER A 993 20.30 -4.25 -59.27
N SER A 994 20.28 -3.64 -58.08
CA SER A 994 20.92 -2.34 -57.87
C SER A 994 22.44 -2.39 -58.05
N ASP A 995 23.01 -1.32 -58.61
CA ASP A 995 24.45 -1.23 -58.86
C ASP A 995 25.30 -1.32 -57.59
N ARG A 996 24.73 -0.87 -56.45
CA ARG A 996 25.36 -0.99 -55.14
C ARG A 996 25.45 -2.45 -54.70
N HIS A 997 24.40 -3.23 -54.95
CA HIS A 997 24.35 -4.66 -54.63
C HIS A 997 25.31 -5.46 -55.51
N ARG A 998 25.31 -5.21 -56.83
CA ARG A 998 26.21 -5.88 -57.78
C ARG A 998 27.69 -5.59 -57.56
N LYS A 999 28.04 -4.41 -57.03
CA LYS A 999 29.43 -4.06 -56.67
C LYS A 999 29.91 -4.78 -55.43
N LYS A 1000 29.02 -5.06 -54.47
CA LYS A 1000 29.37 -5.64 -53.17
C LYS A 1000 29.26 -7.16 -53.14
N TYR A 1001 28.32 -7.74 -53.88
CA TYR A 1001 28.01 -9.15 -53.81
C TYR A 1001 28.26 -9.90 -55.12
N SER A 1002 28.81 -11.10 -55.04
CA SER A 1002 28.91 -12.07 -56.13
C SER A 1002 27.69 -13.00 -56.10
N HIS A 1003 27.17 -13.35 -57.27
CA HIS A 1003 26.08 -14.33 -57.42
C HIS A 1003 26.67 -15.50 -58.21
N PRO A 1004 27.32 -16.46 -57.53
CA PRO A 1004 27.83 -17.67 -58.17
C PRO A 1004 26.69 -18.55 -58.71
#